data_AF-A0A956R0S8-F1
#
_entry.id   AF-A0A956R0S8-F1
#
_cell.length_a   1.000
_cell.length_b   1.000
_cell.length_c   1.000
_cell.angle_alpha   90.00
_cell.angle_beta   90.00
_cell.angle_gamma   90.00
#
_symmetry.space_group_name_H-M   'P 1'
#
loop_
_entity.id
_entity.type
_entity.pdbx_description
1 polymer ?
#
loop_
_entity_poly.entity_id
_entity_poly.type
_entity_poly.pdbx_seq_one_letter_code
_entity_poly.pdbx_strand_id
1 'polypeptide(L)'
;MHLRTGEEKSALDSVHSLFELTRETLAAEGDACAGFAEIAATVLNEVVRPFTAKWHGLSEQGAFARGDSCRSFRRELLQLQPQLRAYQSLLASLVGVGPATERERVSEPPREEPGRLAYALQLDAPTELLERMEAAERSEVLKRRAALGLKANAEDGVLVDTVGLSFSGGGIRSATFALGVVQALAARDLLREVDFMSTVSGGGYLGTFLSSYLDTDDDRVGPGAAQQPFAAGQAVEAPPLRHLRNHSKYLMEGRWLERMGMFVQFAHGALINMLAMLPVLLALILLAFLACWAGLEGGSVSAFVNSSDPLALPPWSLPILAGYGAILLSVPLTERIASRPGSWMRERGGTLLGGLTLLAVVTALVPTGLLGLHRSFHGFITGLERMRFGGLDLDWELVGAGAGALLQVAGGPLLQLASRHKSTIMGSLAQVAALGTSVLFLLLAYLGLFEWLFLSEWAVEADAPWRTVAWVAGALAVMVVYAIVAIDINLTSPHRTYRDRLCRAYLLRFGKSSAVEVARQKPLSQLGSHHKSPYHLINCTLNVPGSENLELRGRRCDFFIFSKHFCGSPVLGYEDTSSYERRNPALDLGTAMAISGAAAGPLMGTMTIPGVPFLMTMLNVRLGYWLRVDDRPLHKLSAPGLLHLLAEISGQSHERQPYQNLSDGG
;
A
#
# COMPACT_ATOMS: atom_id res chain seq x y z
N MET A 1 -23.62 -21.98 -23.97
CA MET A 1 -22.26 -22.37 -23.57
C MET A 1 -21.86 -21.46 -22.41
N HIS A 2 -21.76 -21.97 -21.18
CA HIS A 2 -21.38 -21.14 -20.03
C HIS A 2 -19.94 -20.64 -20.22
N LEU A 3 -19.66 -19.36 -19.90
CA LEU A 3 -18.35 -18.72 -20.11
C LEU A 3 -17.20 -19.33 -19.31
N ARG A 4 -17.47 -20.33 -18.45
CA ARG A 4 -16.49 -20.97 -17.54
C ARG A 4 -16.33 -22.48 -17.72
N THR A 5 -17.07 -23.11 -18.64
CA THR A 5 -17.02 -24.58 -18.84
C THR A 5 -16.45 -24.93 -20.22
N GLY A 6 -15.68 -26.02 -20.29
CA GLY A 6 -15.06 -26.55 -21.52
C GLY A 6 -13.63 -26.07 -21.76
N GLU A 7 -12.80 -26.91 -22.39
CA GLU A 7 -11.41 -26.63 -22.76
C GLU A 7 -11.31 -26.33 -24.27
N GLU A 8 -10.83 -25.13 -24.63
CA GLU A 8 -10.76 -24.66 -26.01
C GLU A 8 -9.83 -25.49 -26.89
N LYS A 9 -8.73 -25.99 -26.31
CA LYS A 9 -7.77 -26.83 -27.02
C LYS A 9 -8.42 -28.13 -27.48
N SER A 10 -9.10 -28.83 -26.56
CA SER A 10 -9.86 -30.05 -26.86
C SER A 10 -10.94 -29.83 -27.93
N ALA A 11 -11.60 -28.67 -27.93
CA ALA A 11 -12.58 -28.32 -28.97
C ALA A 11 -11.92 -28.10 -30.35
N LEU A 12 -10.77 -27.42 -30.40
CA LEU A 12 -10.01 -27.21 -31.63
C LEU A 12 -9.51 -28.53 -32.20
N ASP A 13 -8.95 -29.40 -31.35
CA ASP A 13 -8.43 -30.71 -31.74
C ASP A 13 -9.56 -31.61 -32.28
N SER A 14 -10.74 -31.56 -31.65
CA SER A 14 -11.93 -32.28 -32.14
C SER A 14 -12.35 -31.81 -33.54
N VAL A 15 -12.38 -30.50 -33.81
CA VAL A 15 -12.71 -29.98 -35.15
C VAL A 15 -11.65 -30.36 -36.18
N HIS A 16 -10.37 -30.33 -35.80
CA HIS A 16 -9.26 -30.71 -36.69
C HIS A 16 -9.29 -32.21 -37.05
N SER A 17 -9.73 -33.08 -36.13
CA SER A 17 -9.82 -34.53 -36.37
C SER A 17 -10.71 -34.91 -37.57
N LEU A 18 -11.65 -34.04 -37.97
CA LEU A 18 -12.52 -34.26 -39.13
C LEU A 18 -11.75 -34.47 -40.44
N PHE A 19 -10.59 -33.82 -40.61
CA PHE A 19 -9.75 -34.01 -41.79
C PHE A 19 -9.18 -35.41 -41.88
N GLU A 20 -8.72 -35.94 -40.75
CA GLU A 20 -8.13 -37.27 -40.67
C GLU A 20 -9.19 -38.35 -40.86
N LEU A 21 -10.30 -38.27 -40.11
CA LEU A 21 -11.47 -39.15 -40.25
C LEU A 21 -11.98 -39.21 -41.70
N THR A 22 -12.08 -38.05 -42.37
CA THR A 22 -12.54 -38.00 -43.77
C THR A 22 -11.55 -38.68 -44.71
N ARG A 23 -10.25 -38.43 -44.54
CA ARG A 23 -9.20 -39.05 -45.36
C ARG A 23 -9.15 -40.57 -45.19
N GLU A 24 -9.27 -41.06 -43.96
CA GLU A 24 -9.34 -42.49 -43.67
C GLU A 24 -10.57 -43.13 -44.30
N THR A 25 -11.73 -42.47 -44.18
CA THR A 25 -12.99 -42.96 -44.79
C THR A 25 -12.87 -43.04 -46.31
N LEU A 26 -12.28 -42.03 -46.96
CA LEU A 26 -12.07 -42.04 -48.41
C LEU A 26 -11.07 -43.10 -48.87
N ALA A 27 -10.02 -43.35 -48.07
CA ALA A 27 -9.02 -44.37 -48.38
C ALA A 27 -9.58 -45.79 -48.23
N ALA A 28 -10.53 -46.01 -47.31
CA ALA A 28 -11.11 -47.33 -47.06
C ALA A 28 -12.13 -47.76 -48.13
N GLU A 29 -12.96 -46.84 -48.63
CA GLU A 29 -14.13 -47.18 -49.47
C GLU A 29 -13.96 -46.83 -50.96
N GLY A 30 -12.87 -46.17 -51.36
CA GLY A 30 -12.52 -45.91 -52.76
C GLY A 30 -13.59 -45.15 -53.56
N ASP A 31 -13.83 -45.55 -54.81
CA ASP A 31 -14.74 -44.88 -55.76
C ASP A 31 -16.24 -44.99 -55.38
N ALA A 32 -16.59 -45.81 -54.39
CA ALA A 32 -17.98 -45.98 -53.92
C ALA A 32 -18.52 -44.75 -53.16
N CYS A 33 -17.66 -43.81 -52.78
CA CYS A 33 -18.00 -42.64 -51.97
C CYS A 33 -17.88 -41.29 -52.70
N ALA A 34 -18.03 -41.26 -54.04
CA ALA A 34 -17.85 -40.03 -54.83
C ALA A 34 -18.71 -38.83 -54.33
N GLY A 35 -19.98 -39.06 -53.97
CA GLY A 35 -20.86 -38.01 -53.45
C GLY A 35 -20.47 -37.51 -52.04
N PHE A 36 -19.93 -38.39 -51.20
CA PHE A 36 -19.37 -37.99 -49.90
C PHE A 36 -18.07 -37.19 -50.08
N ALA A 37 -17.20 -37.62 -50.98
CA ALA A 37 -15.92 -36.98 -51.26
C ALA A 37 -16.09 -35.52 -51.70
N GLU A 38 -17.05 -35.24 -52.57
CA GLU A 38 -17.33 -33.90 -53.08
C GLU A 38 -17.84 -32.96 -51.95
N ILE A 39 -18.80 -33.42 -51.15
CA ILE A 39 -19.38 -32.62 -50.06
C ILE A 39 -18.33 -32.41 -48.96
N ALA A 40 -17.61 -33.45 -48.57
CA ALA A 40 -16.59 -33.39 -47.54
C ALA A 40 -15.42 -32.48 -47.94
N ALA A 41 -14.96 -32.56 -49.20
CA ALA A 41 -13.90 -31.69 -49.71
C ALA A 41 -14.29 -30.21 -49.65
N THR A 42 -15.52 -29.87 -50.03
CA THR A 42 -16.04 -28.50 -49.99
C THR A 42 -16.14 -27.99 -48.54
N VAL A 43 -16.81 -28.73 -47.65
CA VAL A 43 -16.98 -28.31 -46.25
C VAL A 43 -15.64 -28.21 -45.52
N LEU A 44 -14.76 -29.19 -45.67
CA LEU A 44 -13.47 -29.17 -45.00
C LEU A 44 -12.58 -28.01 -45.48
N ASN A 45 -12.56 -27.72 -46.78
CA ASN A 45 -11.65 -26.68 -47.32
C ASN A 45 -12.21 -25.26 -47.21
N GLU A 46 -13.51 -25.07 -47.42
CA GLU A 46 -14.10 -23.72 -47.44
C GLU A 46 -14.63 -23.29 -46.08
N VAL A 47 -15.06 -24.24 -45.23
CA VAL A 47 -15.71 -23.93 -43.95
C VAL A 47 -14.80 -24.23 -42.76
N VAL A 48 -14.23 -25.43 -42.69
CA VAL A 48 -13.45 -25.86 -41.51
C VAL A 48 -12.01 -25.35 -41.54
N ARG A 49 -11.34 -25.41 -42.69
CA ARG A 49 -9.92 -25.04 -42.85
C ARG A 49 -9.61 -23.59 -42.45
N PRO A 50 -10.41 -22.56 -42.80
CA PRO A 50 -10.14 -21.19 -42.35
C PRO A 50 -10.15 -21.04 -40.82
N PHE A 51 -11.07 -21.74 -40.16
CA PHE A 51 -11.16 -21.74 -38.69
C PHE A 51 -9.96 -22.45 -38.06
N THR A 52 -9.63 -23.67 -38.51
CA THR A 52 -8.53 -24.44 -37.92
C THR A 52 -7.16 -23.80 -38.21
N ALA A 53 -6.92 -23.29 -39.42
CA ALA A 53 -5.65 -22.67 -39.78
C ALA A 53 -5.34 -21.43 -38.92
N LYS A 54 -6.35 -20.60 -38.64
CA LYS A 54 -6.21 -19.44 -37.77
C LYS A 54 -5.91 -19.85 -36.33
N TRP A 55 -6.71 -20.77 -35.78
CA TRP A 55 -6.66 -21.08 -34.35
C TRP A 55 -5.55 -22.07 -33.98
N HIS A 56 -5.06 -22.87 -34.93
CA HIS A 56 -3.91 -23.75 -34.71
C HIS A 56 -2.64 -22.95 -34.38
N GLY A 57 -2.26 -21.98 -35.23
CA GLY A 57 -1.08 -21.14 -34.98
C GLY A 57 -1.21 -20.28 -33.71
N LEU A 58 -2.42 -19.82 -33.39
CA LEU A 58 -2.67 -19.07 -32.15
C LEU A 58 -2.61 -19.98 -30.90
N SER A 59 -3.07 -21.23 -31.00
CA SER A 59 -2.99 -22.23 -29.93
C SER A 59 -1.53 -22.55 -29.58
N GLU A 60 -0.67 -22.75 -30.58
CA GLU A 60 0.78 -22.99 -30.37
C GLU A 60 1.48 -21.82 -29.68
N GLN A 61 1.00 -20.59 -29.90
CA GLN A 61 1.50 -19.38 -29.24
C GLN A 61 0.90 -19.15 -27.84
N GLY A 62 0.17 -20.12 -27.30
CA GLY A 62 -0.42 -20.05 -25.96
C GLY A 62 -1.61 -19.11 -25.85
N ALA A 63 -2.35 -18.86 -26.93
CA ALA A 63 -3.49 -17.95 -26.91
C ALA A 63 -4.59 -18.35 -25.91
N PHE A 64 -4.78 -19.64 -25.65
CA PHE A 64 -5.78 -20.12 -24.68
C PHE A 64 -5.42 -19.86 -23.20
N ALA A 65 -4.23 -19.33 -22.91
CA ALA A 65 -3.92 -18.77 -21.59
C ALA A 65 -4.52 -17.38 -21.35
N ARG A 66 -5.02 -16.71 -22.41
CA ARG A 66 -5.56 -15.33 -22.37
C ARG A 66 -7.07 -15.33 -22.51
N GLY A 67 -7.78 -14.73 -21.54
CA GLY A 67 -9.25 -14.71 -21.52
C GLY A 67 -9.91 -14.05 -22.73
N ASP A 68 -9.29 -13.02 -23.33
CA ASP A 68 -9.80 -12.39 -24.56
C ASP A 68 -9.77 -13.33 -25.77
N SER A 69 -8.70 -14.11 -25.91
CA SER A 69 -8.53 -15.07 -27.00
C SER A 69 -9.51 -16.23 -26.85
N CYS A 70 -9.73 -16.73 -25.64
CA CYS A 70 -10.78 -17.73 -25.35
C CYS A 70 -12.18 -17.21 -25.75
N ARG A 71 -12.51 -15.95 -25.42
CA ARG A 71 -13.78 -15.33 -25.82
C ARG A 71 -13.95 -15.25 -27.34
N SER A 72 -12.90 -14.83 -28.06
CA SER A 72 -12.97 -14.75 -29.53
C SER A 72 -13.08 -16.13 -30.17
N PHE A 73 -12.33 -17.13 -29.66
CA PHE A 73 -12.42 -18.52 -30.11
C PHE A 73 -13.83 -19.08 -29.95
N ARG A 74 -14.42 -18.95 -28.75
CA ARG A 74 -15.78 -19.45 -28.46
C ARG A 74 -16.84 -18.77 -29.35
N ARG A 75 -16.69 -17.47 -29.62
CA ARG A 75 -17.60 -16.75 -30.53
C ARG A 75 -17.52 -17.28 -31.96
N GLU A 76 -16.32 -17.52 -32.47
CA GLU A 76 -16.13 -18.06 -33.82
C GLU A 76 -16.58 -19.53 -33.90
N LEU A 77 -16.36 -20.32 -32.84
CA LEU A 77 -16.86 -21.69 -32.76
C LEU A 77 -18.39 -21.74 -32.76
N LEU A 78 -19.06 -20.80 -32.09
CA LEU A 78 -20.52 -20.66 -32.13
C LEU A 78 -21.04 -20.30 -33.53
N GLN A 79 -20.25 -19.60 -34.34
CA GLN A 79 -20.59 -19.31 -35.74
C GLN A 79 -20.36 -20.51 -36.66
N LEU A 80 -19.37 -21.36 -36.35
CA LEU A 80 -19.07 -22.58 -37.10
C LEU A 80 -20.09 -23.72 -36.82
N GLN A 81 -20.61 -23.79 -35.59
CA GLN A 81 -21.48 -24.89 -35.14
C GLN A 81 -22.73 -25.13 -36.01
N PRO A 82 -23.48 -24.11 -36.49
CA PRO A 82 -24.61 -24.32 -37.40
C PRO A 82 -24.20 -24.98 -38.72
N GLN A 83 -23.02 -24.62 -39.26
CA GLN A 83 -22.52 -25.17 -40.52
C GLN A 83 -22.09 -26.64 -40.35
N LEU A 84 -21.47 -26.98 -39.22
CA LEU A 84 -21.13 -28.38 -38.89
C LEU A 84 -22.38 -29.24 -38.69
N ARG A 85 -23.44 -28.69 -38.09
CA ARG A 85 -24.74 -29.39 -37.97
C ARG A 85 -25.39 -29.60 -39.34
N ALA A 86 -25.33 -28.61 -40.23
CA ALA A 86 -25.82 -28.76 -41.60
C ALA A 86 -25.04 -29.85 -42.35
N TYR A 87 -23.71 -29.88 -42.18
CA TYR A 87 -22.87 -30.94 -42.74
C TYR A 87 -23.26 -32.32 -42.20
N GLN A 88 -23.45 -32.46 -40.89
CA GLN A 88 -23.94 -33.72 -40.29
C GLN A 88 -25.27 -34.17 -40.88
N SER A 89 -26.22 -33.26 -41.08
CA SER A 89 -27.52 -33.57 -41.69
C SER A 89 -27.40 -34.04 -43.15
N LEU A 90 -26.48 -33.45 -43.92
CA LEU A 90 -26.18 -33.89 -45.29
C LEU A 90 -25.55 -35.29 -45.31
N LEU A 91 -24.66 -35.59 -44.36
CA LEU A 91 -24.08 -36.93 -44.23
C LEU A 91 -25.14 -37.97 -43.85
N ALA A 92 -26.07 -37.63 -42.95
CA ALA A 92 -27.17 -38.52 -42.59
C ALA A 92 -28.07 -38.84 -43.80
N SER A 93 -28.40 -37.83 -44.62
CA SER A 93 -29.24 -38.05 -45.81
C SER A 93 -28.58 -38.92 -46.87
N LEU A 94 -27.25 -38.86 -47.02
CA LEU A 94 -26.50 -39.74 -47.92
C LEU A 94 -26.60 -41.23 -47.54
N VAL A 95 -26.69 -41.53 -46.24
CA VAL A 95 -26.73 -42.91 -45.72
C VAL A 95 -28.19 -43.42 -45.60
N GLY A 96 -29.18 -42.62 -45.99
CA GLY A 96 -30.60 -42.99 -45.88
C GLY A 96 -31.11 -43.06 -44.43
N VAL A 97 -30.33 -42.55 -43.48
CA VAL A 97 -30.76 -42.37 -42.10
C VAL A 97 -31.43 -41.00 -42.05
N GLY A 98 -32.72 -40.95 -41.71
CA GLY A 98 -33.44 -39.67 -41.56
C GLY A 98 -32.65 -38.70 -40.67
N PRO A 99 -32.83 -37.37 -40.82
CA PRO A 99 -32.08 -36.39 -40.04
C PRO A 99 -32.15 -36.83 -38.58
N ALA A 100 -31.00 -36.94 -37.92
CA ALA A 100 -30.93 -37.41 -36.54
C ALA A 100 -31.95 -36.60 -35.73
N THR A 101 -33.12 -37.21 -35.46
CA THR A 101 -34.20 -36.62 -34.69
C THR A 101 -33.55 -36.11 -33.44
N GLU A 102 -33.63 -34.79 -33.19
CA GLU A 102 -33.01 -34.06 -32.07
C GLU A 102 -32.77 -35.02 -30.90
N ARG A 103 -31.62 -35.72 -30.90
CA ARG A 103 -31.25 -36.59 -29.78
C ARG A 103 -31.04 -35.58 -28.68
N GLU A 104 -31.96 -35.61 -27.72
CA GLU A 104 -32.18 -34.68 -26.62
C GLU A 104 -31.25 -33.47 -26.75
N ARG A 105 -31.80 -32.30 -27.08
CA ARG A 105 -31.15 -31.06 -26.65
C ARG A 105 -30.73 -31.35 -25.23
N VAL A 106 -29.43 -31.50 -24.98
CA VAL A 106 -28.90 -31.45 -23.62
C VAL A 106 -29.53 -30.18 -23.13
N SER A 107 -30.52 -30.33 -22.24
CA SER A 107 -31.36 -29.24 -21.78
C SER A 107 -30.39 -28.11 -21.56
N GLU A 108 -30.61 -26.94 -22.19
CA GLU A 108 -29.79 -25.77 -21.88
C GLU A 108 -29.59 -25.83 -20.38
N PRO A 109 -28.34 -25.97 -19.87
CA PRO A 109 -28.12 -26.16 -18.45
C PRO A 109 -29.00 -25.10 -17.82
N PRO A 110 -29.97 -25.51 -16.97
CA PRO A 110 -31.12 -24.69 -16.64
C PRO A 110 -30.57 -23.31 -16.46
N ARG A 111 -31.07 -22.33 -17.21
CA ARG A 111 -30.68 -20.94 -16.95
C ARG A 111 -30.77 -20.86 -15.45
N GLU A 112 -29.64 -20.69 -14.79
CA GLU A 112 -29.66 -20.23 -13.44
C GLU A 112 -30.39 -18.91 -13.64
N GLU A 113 -31.71 -18.91 -13.42
CA GLU A 113 -32.35 -17.75 -12.83
C GLU A 113 -31.33 -17.34 -11.81
N PRO A 114 -30.73 -16.13 -11.94
CA PRO A 114 -29.65 -15.73 -11.08
C PRO A 114 -30.18 -16.10 -9.72
N GLY A 115 -29.58 -17.14 -9.12
CA GLY A 115 -30.16 -17.66 -7.93
C GLY A 115 -30.25 -16.46 -7.00
N ARG A 116 -30.96 -16.58 -5.90
CA ARG A 116 -30.37 -15.94 -4.73
C ARG A 116 -29.02 -16.64 -4.51
N LEU A 117 -28.01 -16.31 -5.33
CA LEU A 117 -26.62 -16.31 -4.96
C LEU A 117 -26.70 -15.51 -3.68
N ALA A 118 -26.61 -16.23 -2.57
CA ALA A 118 -26.26 -15.64 -1.31
C ALA A 118 -24.85 -15.09 -1.50
N TYR A 119 -24.76 -13.97 -2.21
CA TYR A 119 -23.60 -13.09 -2.30
C TYR A 119 -23.54 -12.21 -1.06
N ALA A 120 -24.22 -12.63 0.02
CA ALA A 120 -23.82 -12.20 1.33
C ALA A 120 -22.47 -12.88 1.57
N LEU A 121 -21.39 -12.08 1.61
CA LEU A 121 -20.42 -12.34 2.67
C LEU A 121 -21.28 -12.66 3.91
N GLN A 122 -21.18 -13.88 4.45
CA GLN A 122 -21.65 -14.10 5.80
C GLN A 122 -20.72 -13.23 6.65
N LEU A 123 -21.16 -12.00 6.87
CA LEU A 123 -20.58 -11.12 7.85
C LEU A 123 -20.88 -11.83 9.16
N ASP A 124 -19.84 -12.32 9.83
CA ASP A 124 -19.91 -12.83 11.20
C ASP A 124 -20.24 -11.66 12.14
N ALA A 125 -21.46 -11.16 12.02
CA ALA A 125 -22.00 -10.02 12.73
C ALA A 125 -23.34 -10.40 13.33
N PRO A 126 -23.68 -9.89 14.53
CA PRO A 126 -25.00 -10.11 15.12
C PRO A 126 -26.11 -9.69 14.16
N THR A 127 -27.18 -10.48 14.05
CA THR A 127 -28.31 -10.20 13.14
C THR A 127 -28.88 -8.79 13.34
N GLU A 128 -28.99 -8.33 14.59
CA GLU A 128 -29.45 -6.98 14.93
C GLU A 128 -28.55 -5.88 14.32
N LEU A 129 -27.24 -6.09 14.29
CA LEU A 129 -26.29 -5.16 13.69
C LEU A 129 -26.45 -5.12 12.16
N LEU A 130 -26.62 -6.28 11.53
CA LEU A 130 -26.86 -6.37 10.09
C LEU A 130 -28.17 -5.67 9.70
N GLU A 131 -29.25 -5.88 10.44
CA GLU A 131 -30.52 -5.19 10.21
C GLU A 131 -30.39 -3.66 10.36
N ARG A 132 -29.60 -3.19 11.33
CA ARG A 132 -29.29 -1.76 11.48
C ARG A 132 -28.48 -1.21 10.30
N MET A 133 -27.49 -1.96 9.83
CA MET A 133 -26.67 -1.60 8.67
C MET A 133 -27.54 -1.48 7.42
N GLU A 134 -28.32 -2.51 7.11
CA GLU A 134 -29.25 -2.53 5.98
C GLU A 134 -30.26 -1.40 6.06
N ALA A 135 -30.85 -1.14 7.23
CA ALA A 135 -31.81 -0.07 7.42
C ALA A 135 -31.21 1.33 7.17
N ALA A 136 -29.98 1.57 7.63
CA ALA A 136 -29.28 2.83 7.45
C ALA A 136 -28.89 3.06 5.98
N GLU A 137 -28.32 2.05 5.33
CA GLU A 137 -27.95 2.09 3.91
C GLU A 137 -29.18 2.28 3.02
N ARG A 138 -30.25 1.53 3.26
CA ARG A 138 -31.55 1.70 2.61
C ARG A 138 -32.08 3.12 2.74
N SER A 139 -32.00 3.71 3.94
CA SER A 139 -32.45 5.08 4.13
C SER A 139 -31.67 6.08 3.26
N GLU A 140 -30.35 5.91 3.11
CA GLU A 140 -29.52 6.79 2.29
C GLU A 140 -29.81 6.64 0.79
N VAL A 141 -29.95 5.40 0.32
CA VAL A 141 -30.29 5.11 -1.08
C VAL A 141 -31.64 5.71 -1.46
N LEU A 142 -32.66 5.52 -0.62
CA LEU A 142 -34.00 6.06 -0.88
C LEU A 142 -34.02 7.60 -0.85
N LYS A 143 -33.33 8.24 0.09
CA LYS A 143 -33.19 9.70 0.14
C LYS A 143 -32.48 10.24 -1.10
N ARG A 144 -31.44 9.55 -1.56
CA ARG A 144 -30.70 9.90 -2.78
C ARG A 144 -31.57 9.80 -4.03
N ARG A 145 -32.26 8.67 -4.22
CA ARG A 145 -33.16 8.49 -5.37
C ARG A 145 -34.27 9.53 -5.37
N ALA A 146 -34.86 9.83 -4.20
CA ALA A 146 -35.84 10.91 -4.06
C ALA A 146 -35.26 12.29 -4.43
N ALA A 147 -34.06 12.62 -3.94
CA ALA A 147 -33.39 13.90 -4.25
C ALA A 147 -33.07 14.06 -5.74
N LEU A 148 -32.86 12.95 -6.46
CA LEU A 148 -32.61 12.93 -7.90
C LEU A 148 -33.88 12.74 -8.75
N GLY A 149 -35.06 12.63 -8.14
CA GLY A 149 -36.32 12.38 -8.84
C GLY A 149 -36.45 10.99 -9.47
N LEU A 150 -35.69 10.01 -8.97
CA LEU A 150 -35.72 8.61 -9.41
C LEU A 150 -36.78 7.82 -8.63
N LYS A 151 -37.25 6.72 -9.22
CA LYS A 151 -38.19 5.81 -8.54
C LYS A 151 -37.50 5.14 -7.36
N ALA A 152 -38.21 5.09 -6.23
CA ALA A 152 -37.80 4.29 -5.09
C ALA A 152 -37.72 2.81 -5.49
N ASN A 153 -36.72 2.11 -4.96
CA ASN A 153 -36.43 0.71 -5.27
C ASN A 153 -36.37 -0.12 -3.99
N ALA A 154 -37.48 -0.11 -3.27
CA ALA A 154 -37.65 -0.96 -2.10
C ALA A 154 -38.98 -1.71 -2.22
N GLU A 155 -38.92 -3.03 -2.04
CA GLU A 155 -40.07 -3.93 -1.98
C GLU A 155 -40.05 -4.64 -0.63
N ASP A 156 -41.15 -4.58 0.13
CA ASP A 156 -41.26 -5.13 1.49
C ASP A 156 -40.11 -4.71 2.44
N GLY A 157 -39.58 -3.51 2.22
CA GLY A 157 -38.43 -2.99 2.96
C GLY A 157 -37.07 -3.48 2.48
N VAL A 158 -36.97 -4.37 1.50
CA VAL A 158 -35.69 -4.79 0.95
C VAL A 158 -35.37 -3.94 -0.28
N LEU A 159 -34.13 -3.46 -0.39
CA LEU A 159 -33.69 -2.79 -1.61
C LEU A 159 -33.67 -3.78 -2.78
N VAL A 160 -34.30 -3.41 -3.89
CA VAL A 160 -34.32 -4.17 -5.15
C VAL A 160 -33.68 -3.35 -6.26
N ASP A 161 -33.22 -3.95 -7.35
CA ASP A 161 -32.65 -3.25 -8.51
C ASP A 161 -31.64 -2.13 -8.16
N THR A 162 -30.79 -2.38 -7.15
CA THR A 162 -29.72 -1.45 -6.76
C THR A 162 -28.53 -1.58 -7.67
N VAL A 163 -27.95 -0.44 -8.05
CA VAL A 163 -26.75 -0.42 -8.91
C VAL A 163 -25.52 -0.04 -8.08
N GLY A 164 -24.54 -0.93 -8.04
CA GLY A 164 -23.23 -0.69 -7.44
C GLY A 164 -22.16 -0.41 -8.50
N LEU A 165 -21.37 0.65 -8.33
CA LEU A 165 -20.20 0.95 -9.13
C LEU A 165 -18.92 0.73 -8.31
N SER A 166 -17.99 -0.09 -8.82
CA SER A 166 -16.76 -0.41 -8.10
C SER A 166 -15.51 0.13 -8.82
N PHE A 167 -14.66 0.86 -8.10
CA PHE A 167 -13.38 1.36 -8.59
C PHE A 167 -12.21 0.64 -7.93
N SER A 168 -11.42 -0.07 -8.75
CA SER A 168 -10.27 -0.83 -8.31
C SER A 168 -9.07 0.05 -7.93
N GLY A 169 -8.11 -0.55 -7.23
CA GLY A 169 -6.82 0.05 -6.95
C GLY A 169 -5.94 0.21 -8.19
N GLY A 170 -4.74 0.78 -8.01
CA GLY A 170 -3.79 1.06 -9.09
C GLY A 170 -3.35 2.53 -9.20
N GLY A 171 -3.48 3.29 -8.10
CA GLY A 171 -3.05 4.69 -8.01
C GLY A 171 -3.67 5.60 -9.07
N ILE A 172 -2.89 6.58 -9.54
CA ILE A 172 -3.34 7.60 -10.52
C ILE A 172 -3.85 6.98 -11.82
N ARG A 173 -3.29 5.85 -12.28
CA ARG A 173 -3.74 5.21 -13.52
C ARG A 173 -5.19 4.75 -13.42
N SER A 174 -5.53 4.09 -12.29
CA SER A 174 -6.90 3.66 -12.02
C SER A 174 -7.84 4.86 -11.89
N ALA A 175 -7.43 5.89 -11.14
CA ALA A 175 -8.22 7.11 -10.96
C ALA A 175 -8.56 7.79 -12.30
N THR A 176 -7.58 7.91 -13.20
CA THR A 176 -7.76 8.50 -14.54
C THR A 176 -8.66 7.66 -15.44
N PHE A 177 -8.51 6.33 -15.43
CA PHE A 177 -9.37 5.44 -16.21
C PHE A 177 -10.81 5.49 -15.70
N ALA A 178 -11.00 5.36 -14.39
CA ALA A 178 -12.30 5.42 -13.74
C ALA A 178 -12.99 6.77 -13.99
N LEU A 179 -12.23 7.88 -14.05
CA LEU A 179 -12.79 9.19 -14.39
C LEU A 179 -13.43 9.18 -15.78
N GLY A 180 -12.76 8.59 -16.78
CA GLY A 180 -13.31 8.45 -18.13
C GLY A 180 -14.58 7.60 -18.17
N VAL A 181 -14.64 6.52 -17.37
CA VAL A 181 -15.84 5.69 -17.22
C VAL A 181 -16.99 6.50 -16.63
N VAL A 182 -16.75 7.24 -15.54
CA VAL A 182 -17.75 8.09 -14.90
C VAL A 182 -18.25 9.18 -15.83
N GLN A 183 -17.36 9.81 -16.61
CA GLN A 183 -17.76 10.78 -17.64
C GLN A 183 -18.68 10.13 -18.70
N ALA A 184 -18.36 8.92 -19.15
CA ALA A 184 -19.17 8.21 -20.14
C ALA A 184 -20.55 7.80 -19.60
N LEU A 185 -20.64 7.43 -18.32
CA LEU A 185 -21.88 7.14 -17.62
C LEU A 185 -22.72 8.40 -17.40
N ALA A 186 -22.10 9.48 -16.92
CA ALA A 186 -22.77 10.75 -16.70
C ALA A 186 -23.32 11.34 -18.01
N ALA A 187 -22.56 11.26 -19.10
CA ALA A 187 -23.01 11.72 -20.43
C ALA A 187 -24.24 10.96 -20.98
N ARG A 188 -24.58 9.81 -20.39
CA ARG A 188 -25.77 9.01 -20.72
C ARG A 188 -26.83 9.04 -19.61
N ASP A 189 -26.66 9.93 -18.63
CA ASP A 189 -27.45 10.02 -17.39
C ASP A 189 -27.48 8.72 -16.53
N LEU A 190 -26.63 7.74 -16.84
CA LEU A 190 -26.56 6.46 -16.13
C LEU A 190 -25.88 6.58 -14.76
N LEU A 191 -25.03 7.60 -14.54
CA LEU A 191 -24.39 7.82 -13.24
C LEU A 191 -25.42 8.15 -12.14
N ARG A 192 -26.57 8.73 -12.51
CA ARG A 192 -27.65 9.06 -11.57
C ARG A 192 -28.28 7.80 -10.97
N GLU A 193 -28.31 6.69 -11.72
CA GLU A 193 -28.88 5.40 -11.29
C GLU A 193 -27.96 4.63 -10.31
N VAL A 194 -26.70 5.04 -10.15
CA VAL A 194 -25.75 4.37 -9.25
C VAL A 194 -26.06 4.69 -7.78
N ASP A 195 -26.40 3.67 -7.00
CA ASP A 195 -26.74 3.81 -5.57
C ASP A 195 -25.55 3.66 -4.65
N PHE A 196 -24.68 2.67 -4.96
CA PHE A 196 -23.51 2.34 -4.18
C PHE A 196 -22.24 2.59 -4.98
N MET A 197 -21.20 3.06 -4.30
CA MET A 197 -19.87 3.23 -4.86
C MET A 197 -18.85 2.58 -3.96
N SER A 198 -18.25 1.47 -4.41
CA SER A 198 -17.21 0.74 -3.69
C SER A 198 -15.84 1.09 -4.25
N THR A 199 -14.90 1.49 -3.40
CA THR A 199 -13.62 2.04 -3.87
C THR A 199 -12.45 1.49 -3.08
N VAL A 200 -11.29 1.36 -3.74
CA VAL A 200 -10.02 1.03 -3.07
C VAL A 200 -8.88 1.76 -3.77
N SER A 201 -7.90 2.23 -3.00
CA SER A 201 -6.66 2.85 -3.50
C SER A 201 -6.91 3.95 -4.53
N GLY A 202 -6.35 3.83 -5.74
CA GLY A 202 -6.58 4.80 -6.83
C GLY A 202 -8.06 5.08 -7.12
N GLY A 203 -8.94 4.09 -6.95
CA GLY A 203 -10.39 4.26 -7.05
C GLY A 203 -10.97 5.13 -5.94
N GLY A 204 -10.38 5.09 -4.74
CA GLY A 204 -10.74 5.93 -3.60
C GLY A 204 -10.46 7.42 -3.83
N TYR A 205 -9.46 7.76 -4.65
CA TYR A 205 -9.17 9.14 -5.05
C TYR A 205 -10.34 9.73 -5.84
N LEU A 206 -10.82 9.01 -6.86
CA LEU A 206 -11.97 9.44 -7.65
C LEU A 206 -13.27 9.38 -6.83
N GLY A 207 -13.46 8.32 -6.03
CA GLY A 207 -14.64 8.21 -5.18
C GLY A 207 -14.77 9.40 -4.23
N THR A 208 -13.66 9.79 -3.61
CA THR A 208 -13.60 10.97 -2.72
C THR A 208 -13.96 12.26 -3.47
N PHE A 209 -13.47 12.43 -4.71
CA PHE A 209 -13.88 13.55 -5.55
C PHE A 209 -15.39 13.57 -5.81
N LEU A 210 -16.00 12.43 -6.14
CA LEU A 210 -17.44 12.35 -6.37
C LEU A 210 -18.23 12.61 -5.08
N SER A 211 -17.79 12.08 -3.95
CA SER A 211 -18.43 12.29 -2.65
C SER A 211 -18.30 13.72 -2.16
N SER A 212 -17.18 14.40 -2.39
CA SER A 212 -17.01 15.79 -1.96
C SER A 212 -17.63 16.80 -2.91
N TYR A 213 -17.52 16.56 -4.22
CA TYR A 213 -17.96 17.52 -5.24
C TYR A 213 -19.48 17.52 -5.41
N LEU A 214 -20.12 16.35 -5.34
CA LEU A 214 -21.57 16.23 -5.45
C LEU A 214 -22.30 16.57 -4.14
N ASP A 215 -21.61 16.68 -3.02
CA ASP A 215 -22.21 17.02 -1.72
C ASP A 215 -22.44 18.54 -1.60
N THR A 216 -23.38 19.06 -2.38
CA THR A 216 -23.80 20.46 -2.41
C THR A 216 -25.29 20.62 -2.71
N ASP A 217 -25.88 21.66 -2.16
CA ASP A 217 -27.23 22.16 -2.45
C ASP A 217 -27.37 22.85 -3.82
N ASP A 218 -26.27 23.16 -4.51
CA ASP A 218 -26.31 23.82 -5.82
C ASP A 218 -26.84 22.88 -6.92
N ASP A 219 -27.98 23.22 -7.53
CA ASP A 219 -28.63 22.42 -8.57
C ASP A 219 -27.84 22.33 -9.89
N ARG A 220 -26.88 23.24 -10.09
CA ARG A 220 -25.96 23.18 -11.23
C ARG A 220 -24.99 22.00 -11.12
N VAL A 221 -24.84 21.43 -9.93
CA VAL A 221 -23.94 20.32 -9.65
C VAL A 221 -24.75 19.05 -9.43
N GLY A 222 -24.37 17.97 -10.10
CA GLY A 222 -25.05 16.69 -10.00
C GLY A 222 -24.46 15.62 -10.92
N PRO A 223 -24.94 14.38 -10.81
CA PRO A 223 -24.44 13.25 -11.60
C PRO A 223 -24.97 13.20 -13.05
N GLY A 224 -25.83 14.14 -13.45
CA GLY A 224 -26.45 14.14 -14.78
C GLY A 224 -25.61 14.75 -15.90
N ALA A 225 -26.00 14.47 -17.15
CA ALA A 225 -25.27 14.87 -18.36
C ALA A 225 -25.17 16.40 -18.57
N ALA A 226 -26.13 17.16 -18.01
CA ALA A 226 -26.21 18.62 -18.12
C ALA A 226 -25.62 19.36 -16.91
N GLN A 227 -25.17 18.65 -15.88
CA GLN A 227 -24.72 19.22 -14.60
C GLN A 227 -23.20 19.18 -14.47
N GLN A 228 -22.63 20.13 -13.74
CA GLN A 228 -21.21 20.07 -13.36
C GLN A 228 -20.97 18.88 -12.41
N PRO A 229 -19.84 18.16 -12.52
CA PRO A 229 -18.67 18.45 -13.36
C PRO A 229 -18.74 17.83 -14.77
N PHE A 230 -19.83 17.16 -15.14
CA PHE A 230 -19.92 16.31 -16.34
C PHE A 230 -20.60 16.93 -17.55
N ALA A 231 -21.09 18.17 -17.42
CA ALA A 231 -21.79 18.91 -18.46
C ALA A 231 -21.04 18.85 -19.81
N ALA A 232 -21.57 18.04 -20.74
CA ALA A 232 -21.01 17.88 -22.08
C ALA A 232 -21.53 19.00 -22.99
N GLY A 233 -20.65 19.88 -23.49
CA GLY A 233 -21.05 20.94 -24.42
C GLY A 233 -20.19 22.22 -24.44
N GLN A 234 -19.18 22.35 -23.57
CA GLN A 234 -18.24 23.46 -23.65
C GLN A 234 -16.99 23.02 -24.43
N ALA A 235 -16.51 23.86 -25.35
CA ALA A 235 -15.26 23.63 -26.10
C ALA A 235 -14.02 23.47 -25.19
N VAL A 236 -14.17 23.80 -23.91
CA VAL A 236 -13.17 23.69 -22.85
C VAL A 236 -13.67 22.71 -21.80
N GLU A 237 -12.82 21.75 -21.42
CA GLU A 237 -13.07 20.79 -20.34
C GLU A 237 -13.47 21.51 -19.04
N ALA A 238 -14.45 20.94 -18.33
CA ALA A 238 -14.95 21.51 -17.08
C ALA A 238 -13.79 21.79 -16.09
N PRO A 239 -13.74 22.98 -15.45
CA PRO A 239 -12.68 23.35 -14.52
C PRO A 239 -12.28 22.27 -13.48
N PRO A 240 -13.21 21.54 -12.83
CA PRO A 240 -12.84 20.49 -11.86
C PRO A 240 -12.14 19.29 -12.51
N LEU A 241 -12.54 18.89 -13.71
CA LEU A 241 -11.92 17.77 -14.42
C LEU A 241 -10.51 18.15 -14.91
N ARG A 242 -10.37 19.38 -15.40
CA ARG A 242 -9.06 19.96 -15.73
C ARG A 242 -8.15 20.04 -14.51
N HIS A 243 -8.69 20.40 -13.34
CA HIS A 243 -7.95 20.37 -12.06
C HIS A 243 -7.43 18.97 -11.76
N LEU A 244 -8.27 17.95 -11.79
CA LEU A 244 -7.86 16.55 -11.54
C LEU A 244 -6.74 16.10 -12.49
N ARG A 245 -6.81 16.47 -13.77
CA ARG A 245 -5.78 16.13 -14.76
C ARG A 245 -4.47 16.87 -14.52
N ASN A 246 -4.53 18.17 -14.24
CA ASN A 246 -3.36 19.00 -13.95
C ASN A 246 -2.71 18.61 -12.61
N HIS A 247 -3.52 18.10 -11.67
CA HIS A 247 -3.10 17.68 -10.34
C HIS A 247 -2.91 16.14 -10.21
N SER A 248 -2.71 15.47 -11.35
CA SER A 248 -2.45 14.02 -11.38
C SER A 248 -1.05 13.65 -10.89
N LYS A 249 -0.14 14.61 -10.68
CA LYS A 249 1.20 14.40 -10.11
C LYS A 249 1.28 14.93 -8.68
N TYR A 250 0.27 14.64 -7.87
CA TYR A 250 0.08 15.23 -6.53
C TYR A 250 1.31 15.12 -5.60
N LEU A 251 2.11 14.04 -5.71
CA LEU A 251 3.37 13.89 -4.95
C LEU A 251 4.48 14.85 -5.41
N MET A 252 4.52 15.23 -6.68
CA MET A 252 5.56 16.11 -7.24
C MET A 252 5.03 17.50 -7.56
N GLU A 253 3.83 17.83 -7.11
CA GLU A 253 3.28 19.18 -7.25
C GLU A 253 3.93 20.18 -6.31
N GLY A 254 3.94 21.43 -6.77
CA GLY A 254 4.50 22.55 -6.05
C GLY A 254 5.85 23.04 -6.59
N ARG A 255 6.27 24.20 -6.07
CA ARG A 255 7.59 24.79 -6.34
C ARG A 255 8.69 23.88 -5.81
N TRP A 256 9.93 24.07 -6.26
CA TRP A 256 11.07 23.26 -5.79
C TRP A 256 11.17 23.22 -4.25
N LEU A 257 10.90 24.35 -3.58
CA LEU A 257 10.88 24.44 -2.11
C LEU A 257 9.82 23.55 -1.45
N GLU A 258 8.64 23.41 -2.06
CA GLU A 258 7.55 22.56 -1.54
C GLU A 258 7.87 21.07 -1.72
N ARG A 259 8.57 20.72 -2.80
CA ARG A 259 9.08 19.36 -3.01
C ARG A 259 10.17 19.01 -2.00
N MET A 260 11.11 19.93 -1.76
CA MET A 260 12.12 19.76 -0.72
C MET A 260 11.51 19.68 0.67
N GLY A 261 10.41 20.39 0.92
CA GLY A 261 9.67 20.29 2.17
C GLY A 261 9.18 18.88 2.49
N MET A 262 8.66 18.15 1.50
CA MET A 262 8.32 16.73 1.69
C MET A 262 9.53 15.87 2.00
N PHE A 263 10.63 16.06 1.26
CA PHE A 263 11.87 15.30 1.50
C PHE A 263 12.42 15.54 2.91
N VAL A 264 12.45 16.81 3.35
CA VAL A 264 12.89 17.20 4.69
C VAL A 264 12.02 16.57 5.77
N GLN A 265 10.69 16.61 5.62
CA GLN A 265 9.78 15.98 6.59
C GLN A 265 9.93 14.45 6.62
N PHE A 266 10.11 13.82 5.45
CA PHE A 266 10.38 12.39 5.35
C PHE A 266 11.69 12.01 6.06
N ALA A 267 12.78 12.73 5.77
CA ALA A 267 14.09 12.52 6.40
C ALA A 267 14.06 12.77 7.91
N HIS A 268 13.34 13.80 8.35
CA HIS A 268 13.13 14.08 9.78
C HIS A 268 12.39 12.94 10.48
N GLY A 269 11.32 12.42 9.88
CA GLY A 269 10.62 11.25 10.43
C GLY A 269 11.47 9.98 10.45
N ALA A 270 12.28 9.73 9.41
CA ALA A 270 13.24 8.62 9.38
C ALA A 270 14.26 8.74 10.51
N LEU A 271 14.79 9.95 10.75
CA LEU A 271 15.69 10.21 11.86
C LEU A 271 15.03 9.93 13.23
N ILE A 272 13.76 10.32 13.42
CA ILE A 272 13.02 10.03 14.66
C ILE A 272 12.84 8.52 14.85
N ASN A 273 12.51 7.77 13.79
CA ASN A 273 12.38 6.31 13.89
C ASN A 273 13.70 5.63 14.27
N MET A 274 14.82 6.06 13.68
CA MET A 274 16.15 5.55 14.04
C MET A 274 16.48 5.86 15.51
N LEU A 275 16.17 7.07 15.98
CA LEU A 275 16.36 7.44 17.37
C LEU A 275 15.45 6.64 18.31
N ALA A 276 14.21 6.36 17.91
CA ALA A 276 13.28 5.56 18.70
C ALA A 276 13.81 4.13 18.94
N MET A 277 14.63 3.60 18.03
CA MET A 277 15.26 2.28 18.15
C MET A 277 16.60 2.31 18.91
N LEU A 278 17.19 3.48 19.12
CA LEU A 278 18.46 3.63 19.84
C LEU A 278 18.46 3.00 21.25
N PRO A 279 17.40 3.15 22.07
CA PRO A 279 17.36 2.51 23.38
C PRO A 279 17.47 0.99 23.30
N VAL A 280 16.83 0.37 22.31
CA VAL A 280 16.88 -1.09 22.14
C VAL A 280 18.31 -1.54 21.82
N LEU A 281 18.99 -0.83 20.92
CA LEU A 281 20.37 -1.11 20.56
C LEU A 281 21.30 -0.92 21.77
N LEU A 282 21.14 0.17 22.51
CA LEU A 282 21.92 0.44 23.73
C LEU A 282 21.72 -0.62 24.80
N ALA A 283 20.49 -1.11 24.98
CA ALA A 283 20.21 -2.19 25.92
C ALA A 283 20.92 -3.48 25.54
N LEU A 284 20.92 -3.84 24.25
CA LEU A 284 21.63 -5.02 23.72
C LEU A 284 23.15 -4.90 23.89
N ILE A 285 23.68 -3.71 23.60
CA ILE A 285 25.10 -3.41 23.79
C ILE A 285 25.48 -3.49 25.27
N LEU A 286 24.68 -2.89 26.16
CA LEU A 286 24.90 -2.96 27.61
C LEU A 286 24.87 -4.42 28.10
N LEU A 287 23.95 -5.23 27.60
CA LEU A 287 23.84 -6.64 27.92
C LEU A 287 25.05 -7.45 27.42
N ALA A 288 25.52 -7.17 26.20
CA ALA A 288 26.74 -7.77 25.66
C ALA A 288 27.98 -7.38 26.47
N PHE A 289 28.08 -6.11 26.89
CA PHE A 289 29.14 -5.63 27.77
C PHE A 289 29.12 -6.34 29.13
N LEU A 290 27.95 -6.44 29.77
CA LEU A 290 27.79 -7.15 31.03
C LEU A 290 28.13 -8.64 30.90
N ALA A 291 27.76 -9.28 29.78
CA ALA A 291 28.11 -10.67 29.49
C ALA A 291 29.62 -10.87 29.29
N CYS A 292 30.28 -9.96 28.56
CA CYS A 292 31.73 -9.97 28.37
C CYS A 292 32.46 -9.77 29.71
N TRP A 293 32.01 -8.79 30.50
CA TRP A 293 32.55 -8.53 31.84
C TRP A 293 32.38 -9.73 32.79
N ALA A 294 31.22 -10.38 32.77
CA ALA A 294 30.98 -11.58 33.57
C ALA A 294 31.81 -12.79 33.11
N GLY A 295 32.19 -12.85 31.83
CA GLY A 295 33.06 -13.90 31.28
C GLY A 295 34.56 -13.65 31.47
N LEU A 296 34.97 -12.43 31.81
CA LEU A 296 36.35 -12.04 32.11
C LEU A 296 36.64 -12.25 33.60
N GLU A 297 36.59 -13.51 34.06
CA GLU A 297 37.21 -13.88 35.33
C GLU A 297 38.74 -13.75 35.20
N GLY A 298 39.29 -12.66 35.75
CA GLY A 298 40.72 -12.54 36.04
C GLY A 298 41.47 -11.49 35.22
N GLY A 299 41.42 -10.23 35.67
CA GLY A 299 42.31 -9.19 35.19
C GLY A 299 42.15 -7.91 36.02
N SER A 300 43.04 -7.72 36.99
CA SER A 300 43.12 -6.53 37.83
C SER A 300 43.33 -5.26 36.99
N VAL A 301 42.44 -4.29 37.15
CA VAL A 301 42.54 -2.97 36.51
C VAL A 301 42.67 -1.93 37.62
N SER A 302 43.87 -1.37 37.80
CA SER A 302 44.10 -0.30 38.75
C SER A 302 44.89 0.86 38.13
N ALA A 303 44.42 2.07 38.48
CA ALA A 303 45.11 3.35 38.62
C ALA A 303 45.09 4.34 37.44
N PHE A 304 44.14 5.30 37.49
CA PHE A 304 44.44 6.74 37.59
C PHE A 304 43.24 7.51 38.18
N VAL A 305 43.30 7.88 39.47
CA VAL A 305 42.50 8.97 40.04
C VAL A 305 43.44 10.15 40.17
N ASN A 306 43.39 11.09 39.22
CA ASN A 306 43.55 12.52 39.48
C ASN A 306 43.56 13.33 38.16
N SER A 307 42.37 13.70 37.68
CA SER A 307 42.16 15.07 37.16
C SER A 307 40.67 15.38 36.98
N SER A 308 40.20 16.30 37.82
CA SER A 308 39.16 17.32 37.61
C SER A 308 37.72 16.90 37.23
N ASP A 309 36.87 17.03 38.26
CA ASP A 309 35.43 17.30 38.23
C ASP A 309 34.51 16.22 37.63
N PRO A 310 33.84 15.38 38.47
CA PRO A 310 32.95 14.31 38.01
C PRO A 310 31.69 14.79 37.26
N LEU A 311 31.43 16.10 37.25
CA LEU A 311 30.37 16.76 36.49
C LEU A 311 30.87 17.40 35.17
N ALA A 312 32.18 17.43 34.92
CA ALA A 312 32.75 17.98 33.69
C ALA A 312 32.58 16.98 32.54
N LEU A 313 31.41 17.04 31.94
CA LEU A 313 31.15 16.49 30.62
C LEU A 313 32.24 16.98 29.64
N PRO A 314 32.91 16.08 28.90
CA PRO A 314 33.95 16.49 27.96
C PRO A 314 33.42 17.53 26.96
N PRO A 315 34.23 18.51 26.49
CA PRO A 315 33.73 19.61 25.66
C PRO A 315 32.97 19.17 24.38
N TRP A 316 33.30 17.98 23.86
CA TRP A 316 32.67 17.37 22.69
C TRP A 316 31.33 16.66 22.98
N SER A 317 30.96 16.45 24.24
CA SER A 317 29.66 15.88 24.62
C SER A 317 28.54 16.92 24.57
N LEU A 318 28.85 18.21 24.71
CA LEU A 318 27.88 19.30 24.62
C LEU A 318 27.23 19.41 23.23
N PRO A 319 27.96 19.35 22.10
CA PRO A 319 27.35 19.26 20.76
C PRO A 319 26.44 18.03 20.58
N ILE A 320 26.84 16.88 21.12
CA ILE A 320 26.05 15.64 21.04
C ILE A 320 24.75 15.81 21.81
N LEU A 321 24.82 16.23 23.08
CA LEU A 321 23.66 16.49 23.92
C LEU A 321 22.76 17.58 23.34
N ALA A 322 23.33 18.60 22.68
CA ALA A 322 22.57 19.63 21.96
C ALA A 322 21.86 19.05 20.72
N GLY A 323 22.51 18.19 19.94
CA GLY A 323 21.91 17.49 18.79
C GLY A 323 20.78 16.56 19.22
N TYR A 324 21.00 15.73 20.25
CA TYR A 324 19.96 14.90 20.85
C TYR A 324 18.83 15.76 21.43
N GLY A 325 19.15 16.80 22.20
CA GLY A 325 18.19 17.75 22.74
C GLY A 325 17.33 18.41 21.66
N ALA A 326 17.92 18.79 20.52
CA ALA A 326 17.20 19.33 19.39
C ALA A 326 16.21 18.31 18.79
N ILE A 327 16.60 17.03 18.66
CA ILE A 327 15.68 15.99 18.20
C ILE A 327 14.56 15.77 19.22
N LEU A 328 14.88 15.67 20.51
CA LEU A 328 13.89 15.50 21.59
C LEU A 328 12.92 16.68 21.68
N LEU A 329 13.36 17.90 21.40
CA LEU A 329 12.47 19.06 21.35
C LEU A 329 11.64 19.10 20.06
N SER A 330 12.12 18.47 18.97
CA SER A 330 11.44 18.47 17.68
C SER A 330 10.15 17.63 17.65
N VAL A 331 10.05 16.56 18.44
CA VAL A 331 8.85 15.69 18.43
C VAL A 331 7.61 16.41 18.99
N PRO A 332 7.61 16.97 20.22
CA PRO A 332 6.43 17.68 20.74
C PRO A 332 6.14 18.95 19.93
N LEU A 333 7.15 19.56 19.29
CA LEU A 333 6.93 20.70 18.41
C LEU A 333 6.30 20.28 17.08
N THR A 334 6.64 19.10 16.56
CA THR A 334 5.97 18.48 15.40
C THR A 334 4.50 18.28 15.70
N GLU A 335 4.16 17.73 16.87
CA GLU A 335 2.78 17.56 17.31
C GLU A 335 2.03 18.91 17.41
N ARG A 336 2.66 19.93 17.99
CA ARG A 336 2.08 21.29 18.06
C ARG A 336 1.87 21.94 16.70
N ILE A 337 2.80 21.73 15.76
CA ILE A 337 2.65 22.23 14.38
C ILE A 337 1.54 21.45 13.68
N ALA A 338 1.52 20.14 13.88
CA ALA A 338 0.53 19.22 13.34
C ALA A 338 -0.89 19.53 13.84
N SER A 339 -1.09 20.00 15.06
CA SER A 339 -2.41 20.40 15.57
C SER A 339 -2.90 21.74 15.03
N ARG A 340 -2.08 22.52 14.28
CA ARG A 340 -2.52 23.81 13.76
C ARG A 340 -3.55 23.71 12.62
N PRO A 341 -4.55 24.62 12.62
CA PRO A 341 -5.48 24.74 11.51
C PRO A 341 -4.75 25.27 10.26
N GLY A 342 -5.04 24.67 9.10
CA GLY A 342 -4.49 25.07 7.80
C GLY A 342 -3.27 24.26 7.35
N SER A 343 -3.38 23.61 6.18
CA SER A 343 -2.34 22.75 5.59
C SER A 343 -1.03 23.50 5.31
N TRP A 344 -1.12 24.78 4.90
CA TRP A 344 0.05 25.60 4.61
C TRP A 344 0.96 25.84 5.83
N MET A 345 0.37 26.14 7.00
CA MET A 345 1.14 26.38 8.23
C MET A 345 1.81 25.09 8.70
N ARG A 346 1.14 23.94 8.52
CA ARG A 346 1.69 22.63 8.85
C ARG A 346 2.85 22.25 7.95
N GLU A 347 2.70 22.43 6.63
CA GLU A 347 3.73 22.07 5.66
C GLU A 347 4.98 22.94 5.82
N ARG A 348 4.83 24.27 5.96
CA ARG A 348 5.98 25.16 6.17
C ARG A 348 6.60 25.01 7.55
N GLY A 349 5.78 24.91 8.59
CA GLY A 349 6.24 24.72 9.95
C GLY A 349 7.01 23.40 10.10
N GLY A 350 6.47 22.31 9.58
CA GLY A 350 7.10 21.00 9.61
C GLY A 350 8.39 20.97 8.79
N THR A 351 8.42 21.62 7.62
CA THR A 351 9.64 21.77 6.82
C THR A 351 10.73 22.55 7.55
N LEU A 352 10.37 23.69 8.16
CA LEU A 352 11.32 24.52 8.90
C LEU A 352 11.88 23.75 10.11
N LEU A 353 11.00 23.12 10.90
CA LEU A 353 11.39 22.34 12.06
C LEU A 353 12.26 21.15 11.69
N GLY A 354 11.85 20.37 10.68
CA GLY A 354 12.61 19.24 10.19
C GLY A 354 13.98 19.68 9.67
N GLY A 355 14.05 20.78 8.93
CA GLY A 355 15.30 21.36 8.44
C GLY A 355 16.23 21.80 9.56
N LEU A 356 15.71 22.50 10.57
CA LEU A 356 16.49 22.91 11.76
C LEU A 356 16.98 21.69 12.56
N THR A 357 16.14 20.67 12.70
CA THR A 357 16.49 19.43 13.42
C THR A 357 17.59 18.68 12.67
N LEU A 358 17.43 18.47 11.36
CA LEU A 358 18.44 17.83 10.52
C LEU A 358 19.76 18.62 10.54
N LEU A 359 19.70 19.95 10.47
CA LEU A 359 20.88 20.80 10.55
C LEU A 359 21.60 20.62 11.90
N ALA A 360 20.88 20.71 13.02
CA ALA A 360 21.44 20.51 14.36
C ALA A 360 22.09 19.13 14.53
N VAL A 361 21.52 18.12 13.88
CA VAL A 361 21.99 16.74 13.94
C VAL A 361 23.22 16.55 13.08
N VAL A 362 23.24 17.12 11.87
CA VAL A 362 24.43 17.11 11.01
C VAL A 362 25.58 17.87 11.67
N THR A 363 25.31 19.05 12.25
CA THR A 363 26.35 19.84 12.92
C THR A 363 26.85 19.19 14.21
N ALA A 364 26.02 18.39 14.91
CA ALA A 364 26.43 17.64 16.08
C ALA A 364 27.16 16.33 15.72
N LEU A 365 26.58 15.50 14.84
CA LEU A 365 27.05 14.15 14.56
C LEU A 365 28.24 14.10 13.60
N VAL A 366 28.30 14.97 12.58
CA VAL A 366 29.39 14.90 11.58
C VAL A 366 30.74 15.21 12.20
N PRO A 367 30.93 16.30 12.97
CA PRO A 367 32.21 16.56 13.63
C PRO A 367 32.57 15.46 14.64
N THR A 368 31.59 14.99 15.43
CA THR A 368 31.81 13.92 16.41
C THR A 368 32.17 12.60 15.75
N GLY A 369 31.49 12.23 14.67
CA GLY A 369 31.77 11.02 13.89
C GLY A 369 33.13 11.09 13.21
N LEU A 370 33.51 12.24 12.64
CA LEU A 370 34.83 12.46 12.08
C LEU A 370 35.94 12.39 13.14
N LEU A 371 35.71 12.96 14.33
CA LEU A 371 36.63 12.88 15.47
C LEU A 371 36.74 11.44 15.99
N GLY A 372 35.63 10.72 16.12
CA GLY A 372 35.59 9.32 16.53
C GLY A 372 36.29 8.41 15.53
N LEU A 373 36.06 8.61 14.23
CA LEU A 373 36.75 7.89 13.16
C LEU A 373 38.25 8.20 13.17
N HIS A 374 38.63 9.48 13.28
CA HIS A 374 40.03 9.90 13.36
C HIS A 374 40.74 9.25 14.56
N ARG A 375 40.09 9.21 15.74
CA ARG A 375 40.65 8.58 16.94
C ARG A 375 40.67 7.06 16.87
N SER A 376 39.64 6.42 16.33
CA SER A 376 39.61 4.96 16.14
C SER A 376 40.68 4.53 15.15
N PHE A 377 40.86 5.30 14.06
CA PHE A 377 41.96 5.14 13.13
C PHE A 377 43.32 5.33 13.83
N HIS A 378 43.49 6.37 14.64
CA HIS A 378 44.72 6.58 15.40
C HIS A 378 44.99 5.48 16.45
N GLY A 379 43.95 4.99 17.12
CA GLY A 379 44.01 3.89 18.08
C GLY A 379 44.35 2.56 17.42
N PHE A 380 43.80 2.31 16.24
CA PHE A 380 44.14 1.16 15.40
C PHE A 380 45.59 1.24 14.91
N ILE A 381 46.04 2.41 14.43
CA ILE A 381 47.43 2.65 14.01
C ILE A 381 48.40 2.42 15.19
N THR A 382 48.11 3.01 16.35
CA THR A 382 48.96 2.83 17.55
C THR A 382 48.90 1.42 18.12
N GLY A 383 47.78 0.72 18.00
CA GLY A 383 47.64 -0.70 18.33
C GLY A 383 48.44 -1.61 17.40
N LEU A 384 48.46 -1.30 16.10
CA LEU A 384 49.30 -1.98 15.10
C LEU A 384 50.80 -1.71 15.32
N GLU A 385 51.17 -0.49 15.70
CA GLU A 385 52.55 -0.16 16.08
C GLU A 385 52.99 -0.90 17.35
N ARG A 386 52.08 -1.14 18.30
CA ARG A 386 52.34 -1.96 19.51
C ARG A 386 52.40 -3.45 19.21
N MET A 387 51.67 -3.94 18.20
CA MET A 387 51.75 -5.32 17.72
C MET A 387 52.98 -5.60 16.84
N ARG A 388 53.82 -4.60 16.60
CA ARG A 388 55.05 -4.67 15.78
C ARG A 388 56.22 -5.40 16.46
N PHE A 389 55.93 -6.51 17.16
CA PHE A 389 56.90 -7.55 17.50
C PHE A 389 56.82 -8.66 16.45
N GLY A 390 57.40 -8.43 15.26
CA GLY A 390 57.56 -9.51 14.26
C GLY A 390 57.55 -9.12 12.78
N GLY A 391 58.56 -8.38 12.33
CA GLY A 391 59.23 -8.59 11.02
C GLY A 391 58.47 -8.62 9.69
N LEU A 392 57.21 -8.21 9.58
CA LEU A 392 56.50 -8.13 8.29
C LEU A 392 56.19 -6.68 7.93
N ASP A 393 56.83 -6.18 6.88
CA ASP A 393 56.51 -4.91 6.23
C ASP A 393 55.25 -5.10 5.36
N LEU A 394 54.10 -4.60 5.83
CA LEU A 394 52.89 -4.51 5.01
C LEU A 394 52.84 -3.19 4.25
N ASP A 395 52.53 -3.28 2.96
CA ASP A 395 52.43 -2.15 2.04
C ASP A 395 51.11 -1.38 2.25
N TRP A 396 51.24 -0.13 2.69
CA TRP A 396 50.13 0.70 3.17
C TRP A 396 49.19 1.18 2.06
N GLU A 397 49.65 1.23 0.80
CA GLU A 397 48.77 1.51 -0.35
C GLU A 397 47.77 0.36 -0.59
N LEU A 398 48.16 -0.89 -0.31
CA LEU A 398 47.34 -2.08 -0.53
C LEU A 398 46.19 -2.18 0.50
N VAL A 399 46.43 -1.76 1.74
CA VAL A 399 45.43 -1.73 2.82
C VAL A 399 44.42 -0.59 2.62
N GLY A 400 44.91 0.59 2.22
CA GLY A 400 44.05 1.72 1.82
C GLY A 400 43.18 1.38 0.60
N ALA A 401 43.75 0.66 -0.37
CA ALA A 401 43.02 0.12 -1.51
C ALA A 401 42.00 -0.95 -1.11
N GLY A 402 42.28 -1.78 -0.10
CA GLY A 402 41.34 -2.78 0.44
C GLY A 402 40.12 -2.17 1.13
N ALA A 403 40.30 -1.12 1.94
CA ALA A 403 39.20 -0.38 2.56
C ALA A 403 38.37 0.40 1.52
N GLY A 404 39.04 1.01 0.54
CA GLY A 404 38.38 1.64 -0.61
C GLY A 404 37.62 0.64 -1.48
N ALA A 405 38.16 -0.57 -1.67
CA ALA A 405 37.52 -1.67 -2.39
C ALA A 405 36.32 -2.21 -1.63
N LEU A 406 36.35 -2.34 -0.30
CA LEU A 406 35.20 -2.72 0.53
C LEU A 406 34.05 -1.70 0.45
N LEU A 407 34.37 -0.41 0.45
CA LEU A 407 33.39 0.68 0.22
C LEU A 407 32.79 0.61 -1.19
N GLN A 408 33.59 0.30 -2.22
CA GLN A 408 33.10 0.12 -3.58
C GLN A 408 32.34 -1.19 -3.81
N VAL A 409 32.70 -2.28 -3.12
CA VAL A 409 32.04 -3.59 -3.18
C VAL A 409 30.70 -3.57 -2.42
N ALA A 410 30.56 -2.79 -1.36
CA ALA A 410 29.30 -2.61 -0.65
C ALA A 410 28.35 -1.62 -1.35
N GLY A 411 28.86 -0.52 -1.92
CA GLY A 411 28.03 0.54 -2.52
C GLY A 411 27.80 0.43 -4.04
N GLY A 412 28.81 -0.04 -4.77
CA GLY A 412 28.83 -0.08 -6.25
C GLY A 412 27.79 -1.02 -6.87
N PRO A 413 27.62 -2.27 -6.38
CA PRO A 413 26.62 -3.18 -6.90
C PRO A 413 25.18 -2.70 -6.68
N LEU A 414 24.88 -2.02 -5.57
CA LEU A 414 23.55 -1.48 -5.27
C LEU A 414 23.18 -0.28 -6.17
N LEU A 415 24.14 0.63 -6.41
CA LEU A 415 23.98 1.74 -7.37
C LEU A 415 23.89 1.26 -8.82
N GLN A 416 24.61 0.19 -9.18
CA GLN A 416 24.51 -0.44 -10.51
C GLN A 416 23.22 -1.26 -10.68
N LEU A 417 22.71 -1.91 -9.62
CA LEU A 417 21.41 -2.60 -9.66
C LEU A 417 20.26 -1.59 -9.77
N ALA A 418 20.35 -0.44 -9.08
CA ALA A 418 19.41 0.67 -9.16
C ALA A 418 19.31 1.29 -10.56
N SER A 419 20.43 1.33 -11.29
CA SER A 419 20.51 1.92 -12.64
C SER A 419 20.20 0.94 -13.77
N ARG A 420 20.30 -0.38 -13.54
CA ARG A 420 20.02 -1.41 -14.57
C ARG A 420 18.56 -1.84 -14.67
N HIS A 421 17.77 -1.74 -13.59
CA HIS A 421 16.36 -2.13 -13.63
C HIS A 421 15.45 -0.93 -13.95
N LYS A 422 14.87 -0.91 -15.17
CA LYS A 422 13.87 0.08 -15.61
C LYS A 422 12.51 -0.05 -14.89
N SER A 423 12.30 -1.07 -14.05
CA SER A 423 11.08 -1.16 -13.24
C SER A 423 11.17 -0.20 -12.05
N THR A 424 10.14 0.62 -11.86
CA THR A 424 10.11 1.69 -10.84
C THR A 424 10.30 1.15 -9.42
N ILE A 425 9.98 -0.12 -9.17
CA ILE A 425 9.99 -0.73 -7.84
C ILE A 425 11.39 -1.21 -7.43
N MET A 426 12.16 -1.86 -8.32
CA MET A 426 13.51 -2.36 -8.01
C MET A 426 14.54 -1.23 -7.90
N GLY A 427 14.38 -0.15 -8.68
CA GLY A 427 15.19 1.06 -8.53
C GLY A 427 14.96 1.76 -7.18
N SER A 428 13.70 1.83 -6.72
CA SER A 428 13.36 2.36 -5.40
C SER A 428 13.85 1.47 -4.25
N LEU A 429 13.76 0.15 -4.38
CA LEU A 429 14.31 -0.81 -3.42
C LEU A 429 15.84 -0.71 -3.28
N ALA A 430 16.55 -0.47 -4.37
CA ALA A 430 18.00 -0.27 -4.35
C ALA A 430 18.41 1.09 -3.73
N GLN A 431 17.60 2.14 -3.90
CA GLN A 431 17.77 3.42 -3.20
C GLN A 431 17.48 3.30 -1.69
N VAL A 432 16.45 2.53 -1.34
CA VAL A 432 16.11 2.14 0.04
C VAL A 432 17.25 1.33 0.67
N ALA A 433 17.83 0.38 -0.07
CA ALA A 433 18.99 -0.38 0.38
C ALA A 433 20.22 0.51 0.56
N ALA A 434 20.48 1.47 -0.33
CA ALA A 434 21.57 2.44 -0.19
C ALA A 434 21.37 3.40 1.01
N LEU A 435 20.13 3.83 1.29
CA LEU A 435 19.81 4.56 2.53
C LEU A 435 19.98 3.65 3.75
N GLY A 436 19.61 2.37 3.64
CA GLY A 436 19.88 1.33 4.64
C GLY A 436 21.37 1.12 4.89
N THR A 437 22.23 1.26 3.88
CA THR A 437 23.69 1.27 4.03
C THR A 437 24.16 2.50 4.82
N SER A 438 23.49 3.66 4.67
CA SER A 438 23.73 4.84 5.51
C SER A 438 23.24 4.64 6.95
N VAL A 439 22.16 3.88 7.16
CA VAL A 439 21.71 3.45 8.50
C VAL A 439 22.70 2.50 9.13
N LEU A 440 23.21 1.54 8.36
CA LEU A 440 24.29 0.64 8.77
C LEU A 440 25.57 1.42 9.06
N PHE A 441 25.89 2.47 8.28
CA PHE A 441 27.02 3.35 8.55
C PHE A 441 26.84 4.19 9.81
N LEU A 442 25.65 4.73 10.08
CA LEU A 442 25.35 5.40 11.34
C LEU A 442 25.40 4.43 12.52
N LEU A 443 24.94 3.20 12.34
CA LEU A 443 25.02 2.12 13.32
C LEU A 443 26.49 1.72 13.57
N LEU A 444 27.31 1.63 12.53
CA LEU A 444 28.75 1.32 12.61
C LEU A 444 29.55 2.49 13.20
N ALA A 445 29.22 3.74 12.86
CA ALA A 445 29.79 4.93 13.49
C ALA A 445 29.38 5.04 14.96
N TYR A 446 28.17 4.59 15.30
CA TYR A 446 27.68 4.49 16.66
C TYR A 446 28.34 3.35 17.45
N LEU A 447 28.57 2.20 16.82
CA LEU A 447 29.35 1.10 17.38
C LEU A 447 30.83 1.49 17.53
N GLY A 448 31.38 2.29 16.63
CA GLY A 448 32.72 2.88 16.75
C GLY A 448 32.78 3.96 17.84
N LEU A 449 31.70 4.72 18.06
CA LEU A 449 31.59 5.62 19.23
C LEU A 449 31.49 4.82 20.54
N PHE A 450 30.81 3.67 20.53
CA PHE A 450 30.74 2.76 21.66
C PHE A 450 32.10 2.11 21.94
N GLU A 451 32.77 1.57 20.92
CA GLU A 451 34.16 1.11 21.00
C GLU A 451 35.06 2.22 21.55
N TRP A 452 34.87 3.46 21.10
CA TRP A 452 35.63 4.58 21.63
C TRP A 452 35.29 4.89 23.11
N LEU A 453 34.00 4.98 23.49
CA LEU A 453 33.59 5.28 24.87
C LEU A 453 33.93 4.15 25.88
N PHE A 454 33.93 2.90 25.43
CA PHE A 454 34.06 1.72 26.30
C PHE A 454 35.36 0.93 26.10
N LEU A 455 36.12 1.15 25.03
CA LEU A 455 37.39 0.45 24.77
C LEU A 455 38.57 1.42 24.61
N SER A 456 38.35 2.72 24.36
CA SER A 456 39.44 3.71 24.36
C SER A 456 39.61 4.34 25.75
N GLU A 457 40.75 4.01 26.38
CA GLU A 457 41.33 4.55 27.63
C GLU A 457 40.48 4.52 28.92
N TRP A 458 39.14 4.48 28.88
CA TRP A 458 38.27 4.47 30.07
C TRP A 458 38.05 3.09 30.68
N ALA A 459 38.15 2.02 29.89
CA ALA A 459 38.02 0.64 30.39
C ALA A 459 39.34 0.02 30.85
N VAL A 460 40.47 0.65 30.55
CA VAL A 460 41.80 0.14 30.94
C VAL A 460 42.26 0.70 32.29
N GLU A 461 41.54 1.66 32.89
CA GLU A 461 41.99 2.32 34.14
C GLU A 461 40.94 2.52 35.26
N ALA A 462 39.68 2.08 35.15
CA ALA A 462 38.63 2.52 36.09
C ALA A 462 38.16 1.48 37.14
N ASP A 463 38.45 1.76 38.41
CA ASP A 463 37.96 1.10 39.64
C ASP A 463 36.41 1.17 39.88
N ALA A 464 35.59 1.51 38.88
CA ALA A 464 34.13 1.62 39.06
C ALA A 464 33.27 1.43 37.78
N PRO A 465 33.32 0.26 37.10
CA PRO A 465 32.49 -0.02 35.93
C PRO A 465 30.98 0.12 36.21
N TRP A 466 30.55 -0.12 37.45
CA TRP A 466 29.15 0.01 37.86
C TRP A 466 28.58 1.42 37.74
N ARG A 467 29.42 2.48 37.85
CA ARG A 467 28.97 3.87 37.70
C ARG A 467 28.65 4.21 36.26
N THR A 468 29.49 3.77 35.32
CA THR A 468 29.26 3.93 33.88
C THR A 468 28.02 3.14 33.46
N VAL A 469 27.88 1.91 33.94
CA VAL A 469 26.68 1.08 33.75
C VAL A 469 25.43 1.79 34.29
N ALA A 470 25.49 2.38 35.48
CA ALA A 470 24.37 3.11 36.07
C ALA A 470 23.98 4.38 35.25
N TRP A 471 24.96 5.14 34.77
CA TRP A 471 24.69 6.30 33.89
C TRP A 471 24.07 5.90 32.55
N VAL A 472 24.60 4.84 31.93
CA VAL A 472 24.09 4.32 30.66
C VAL A 472 22.68 3.76 30.84
N ALA A 473 22.44 3.00 31.91
CA ALA A 473 21.11 2.49 32.25
C ALA A 473 20.12 3.64 32.56
N GLY A 474 20.57 4.69 33.25
CA GLY A 474 19.77 5.88 33.53
C GLY A 474 19.40 6.65 32.25
N ALA A 475 20.38 6.91 31.38
CA ALA A 475 20.14 7.54 30.08
C ALA A 475 19.22 6.69 29.20
N LEU A 476 19.45 5.38 29.18
CA LEU A 476 18.59 4.41 28.49
C LEU A 476 17.14 4.50 28.99
N ALA A 477 16.93 4.48 30.30
CA ALA A 477 15.60 4.58 30.89
C ALA A 477 14.90 5.89 30.50
N VAL A 478 15.62 7.03 30.54
CA VAL A 478 15.08 8.33 30.10
C VAL A 478 14.69 8.30 28.63
N MET A 479 15.52 7.71 27.75
CA MET A 479 15.22 7.61 26.33
C MET A 479 14.04 6.68 26.02
N VAL A 480 13.92 5.54 26.72
CA VAL A 480 12.77 4.64 26.60
C VAL A 480 11.49 5.35 27.03
N VAL A 481 11.51 6.00 28.20
CA VAL A 481 10.35 6.75 28.70
C VAL A 481 9.95 7.84 27.72
N TYR A 482 10.92 8.61 27.22
CA TYR A 482 10.67 9.63 26.20
C TYR A 482 10.06 9.03 24.92
N ALA A 483 10.61 7.93 24.41
CA ALA A 483 10.11 7.28 23.20
C ALA A 483 8.68 6.76 23.35
N ILE A 484 8.28 6.34 24.56
CA ILE A 484 6.91 5.91 24.87
C ILE A 484 5.97 7.11 25.00
N VAL A 485 6.42 8.19 25.66
CA VAL A 485 5.56 9.33 26.00
C VAL A 485 5.37 10.30 24.83
N ALA A 486 6.43 10.55 24.07
CA ALA A 486 6.49 11.68 23.14
C ALA A 486 6.34 11.27 21.67
N ILE A 487 6.71 10.04 21.29
CA ILE A 487 6.72 9.63 19.89
C ILE A 487 5.34 9.07 19.52
N ASP A 488 4.63 9.83 18.68
CA ASP A 488 3.49 9.34 17.92
C ASP A 488 3.95 8.98 16.50
N ILE A 489 3.85 7.70 16.15
CA ILE A 489 4.32 7.24 14.85
C ILE A 489 3.38 7.69 13.73
N ASN A 490 2.08 7.95 13.94
CA ASN A 490 1.21 8.49 12.89
C ASN A 490 1.63 9.92 12.50
N LEU A 491 2.09 10.73 13.46
CA LEU A 491 2.52 12.11 13.22
C LEU A 491 3.87 12.22 12.52
N THR A 492 4.79 11.30 12.80
CA THR A 492 6.14 11.26 12.21
C THR A 492 6.17 10.55 10.85
N SER A 493 5.08 9.88 10.46
CA SER A 493 4.95 9.20 9.17
C SER A 493 4.73 10.18 8.01
N PRO A 494 5.08 9.81 6.77
CA PRO A 494 4.72 10.58 5.59
C PRO A 494 3.21 10.60 5.28
N HIS A 495 2.40 9.77 5.96
CA HIS A 495 0.95 9.63 5.71
C HIS A 495 0.23 10.97 5.66
N ARG A 496 0.50 11.86 6.62
CA ARG A 496 -0.21 13.13 6.74
C ARG A 496 0.05 14.06 5.55
N THR A 497 1.31 14.17 5.13
CA THR A 497 1.70 15.04 4.01
C THR A 497 1.22 14.45 2.68
N TYR A 498 1.23 13.13 2.56
CA TYR A 498 0.60 12.39 1.47
C TYR A 498 -0.91 12.66 1.40
N ARG A 499 -1.63 12.52 2.52
CA ARG A 499 -3.06 12.82 2.66
C ARG A 499 -3.38 14.26 2.27
N ASP A 500 -2.66 15.24 2.81
CA ASP A 500 -2.91 16.66 2.54
C ASP A 500 -2.68 16.98 1.03
N ARG A 501 -1.74 16.30 0.36
CA ARG A 501 -1.55 16.41 -1.11
C ARG A 501 -2.69 15.77 -1.90
N LEU A 502 -3.15 14.59 -1.50
CA LEU A 502 -4.33 13.97 -2.11
C LEU A 502 -5.58 14.84 -1.95
N CYS A 503 -5.82 15.41 -0.78
CA CYS A 503 -6.96 16.30 -0.56
C CYS A 503 -6.90 17.53 -1.48
N ARG A 504 -5.71 18.13 -1.69
CA ARG A 504 -5.56 19.25 -2.64
C ARG A 504 -5.90 18.87 -4.07
N ALA A 505 -5.63 17.64 -4.48
CA ALA A 505 -5.90 17.15 -5.83
C ALA A 505 -7.38 16.73 -6.00
N TYR A 506 -7.92 15.93 -5.09
CA TYR A 506 -9.18 15.21 -5.28
C TYR A 506 -10.34 15.72 -4.41
N LEU A 507 -10.08 16.33 -3.25
CA LEU A 507 -11.13 16.81 -2.36
C LEU A 507 -11.59 18.21 -2.80
N LEU A 508 -12.40 18.25 -3.85
CA LEU A 508 -12.84 19.48 -4.51
C LEU A 508 -14.31 19.77 -4.23
N ARG A 509 -14.68 21.06 -4.30
CA ARG A 509 -16.06 21.54 -4.26
C ARG A 509 -16.30 22.62 -5.31
N PHE A 510 -17.57 22.83 -5.62
CA PHE A 510 -18.00 23.96 -6.45
C PHE A 510 -18.02 25.25 -5.64
N GLY A 511 -17.25 26.26 -6.08
CA GLY A 511 -17.14 27.57 -5.43
C GLY A 511 -18.18 28.58 -5.92
N LYS A 512 -18.40 29.65 -5.13
CA LYS A 512 -19.42 30.69 -5.41
C LYS A 512 -19.26 31.38 -6.76
N SER A 513 -18.02 31.51 -7.25
CA SER A 513 -17.66 32.15 -8.52
C SER A 513 -17.50 31.17 -9.69
N SER A 514 -18.07 29.96 -9.61
CA SER A 514 -17.80 28.84 -10.53
C SER A 514 -16.33 28.40 -10.56
N ALA A 515 -15.54 28.87 -9.59
CA ALA A 515 -14.18 28.43 -9.38
C ALA A 515 -14.16 27.08 -8.65
N VAL A 516 -13.14 26.28 -8.91
CA VAL A 516 -12.88 25.04 -8.17
C VAL A 516 -12.14 25.42 -6.90
N GLU A 517 -12.67 24.97 -5.76
CA GLU A 517 -12.03 25.15 -4.46
C GLU A 517 -11.73 23.81 -3.81
N VAL A 518 -10.68 23.75 -2.99
CA VAL A 518 -10.43 22.58 -2.13
C VAL A 518 -11.52 22.56 -1.05
N ALA A 519 -12.27 21.46 -0.98
CA ALA A 519 -13.33 21.31 -0.01
C ALA A 519 -12.75 21.19 1.40
N ARG A 520 -13.54 21.62 2.39
CA ARG A 520 -13.17 21.38 3.80
C ARG A 520 -13.28 19.89 4.08
N GLN A 521 -12.32 19.37 4.84
CA GLN A 521 -12.40 18.01 5.36
C GLN A 521 -13.68 17.88 6.21
N LYS A 522 -14.47 16.85 5.89
CA LYS A 522 -15.69 16.50 6.61
C LYS A 522 -15.50 15.13 7.30
N PRO A 523 -16.08 14.94 8.49
CA PRO A 523 -16.24 13.62 9.07
C PRO A 523 -17.00 12.69 8.12
N LEU A 524 -16.70 11.39 8.20
CA LEU A 524 -17.33 10.35 7.40
C LEU A 524 -18.84 10.26 7.67
N SER A 525 -19.26 10.47 8.91
CA SER A 525 -20.67 10.48 9.34
C SER A 525 -21.52 11.58 8.66
N GLN A 526 -20.87 12.63 8.16
CA GLN A 526 -21.53 13.79 7.53
C GLN A 526 -21.53 13.73 6.00
N LEU A 527 -21.07 12.62 5.41
CA LEU A 527 -21.03 12.45 3.96
C LEU A 527 -22.43 12.40 3.34
N GLY A 528 -22.54 12.93 2.12
CA GLY A 528 -23.78 12.89 1.33
C GLY A 528 -24.94 13.61 2.01
N SER A 529 -24.67 14.73 2.71
CA SER A 529 -25.68 15.56 3.36
C SER A 529 -26.74 16.06 2.37
N HIS A 530 -26.38 16.23 1.10
CA HIS A 530 -27.28 16.66 0.03
C HIS A 530 -27.81 15.53 -0.86
N HIS A 531 -27.47 14.27 -0.55
CA HIS A 531 -28.00 13.08 -1.22
C HIS A 531 -27.91 13.07 -2.77
N LYS A 532 -26.87 13.68 -3.35
CA LYS A 532 -26.60 13.62 -4.81
C LYS A 532 -25.50 12.61 -5.18
N SER A 533 -24.62 12.27 -4.24
CA SER A 533 -23.55 11.29 -4.45
C SER A 533 -24.02 9.87 -4.10
N PRO A 534 -23.56 8.81 -4.78
CA PRO A 534 -23.78 7.43 -4.35
C PRO A 534 -23.27 7.17 -2.92
N TYR A 535 -23.84 6.19 -2.23
CA TYR A 535 -23.39 5.74 -0.92
C TYR A 535 -21.97 5.15 -1.04
N HIS A 536 -21.01 5.79 -0.37
CA HIS A 536 -19.58 5.52 -0.58
C HIS A 536 -19.07 4.50 0.44
N LEU A 537 -18.58 3.38 -0.08
CA LEU A 537 -17.83 2.35 0.64
C LEU A 537 -16.34 2.50 0.29
N ILE A 538 -15.53 2.83 1.28
CA ILE A 538 -14.07 2.98 1.13
C ILE A 538 -13.42 1.74 1.74
N ASN A 539 -12.89 0.88 0.88
CA ASN A 539 -12.23 -0.34 1.30
C ASN A 539 -10.76 -0.08 1.60
N CYS A 540 -10.28 -0.71 2.66
CA CYS A 540 -8.91 -0.72 3.14
C CYS A 540 -8.56 -2.16 3.56
N THR A 541 -7.30 -2.35 3.89
CA THR A 541 -6.76 -3.60 4.38
C THR A 541 -6.33 -3.43 5.84
N LEU A 542 -6.82 -4.32 6.70
CA LEU A 542 -6.40 -4.47 8.09
C LEU A 542 -5.19 -5.43 8.15
N ASN A 543 -4.03 -4.94 8.56
CA ASN A 543 -2.81 -5.73 8.63
C ASN A 543 -2.65 -6.42 9.99
N VAL A 544 -2.90 -7.74 10.02
CA VAL A 544 -2.84 -8.58 11.22
C VAL A 544 -1.99 -9.85 11.00
N PRO A 545 -0.70 -9.71 10.66
CA PRO A 545 0.21 -10.83 10.43
C PRO A 545 0.38 -11.77 11.64
N GLY A 546 0.15 -11.27 12.86
CA GLY A 546 0.21 -12.03 14.10
C GLY A 546 -1.12 -12.64 14.54
N SER A 547 -2.17 -12.61 13.71
CA SER A 547 -3.47 -13.18 14.06
C SER A 547 -3.41 -14.70 14.28
N GLU A 548 -4.09 -15.17 15.32
CA GLU A 548 -4.21 -16.62 15.60
C GLU A 548 -5.27 -17.28 14.72
N ASN A 549 -6.17 -16.49 14.10
CA ASN A 549 -7.26 -16.96 13.26
C ASN A 549 -6.73 -17.73 12.04
N LEU A 550 -7.18 -18.98 11.90
CA LEU A 550 -6.77 -19.91 10.85
C LEU A 550 -7.06 -19.37 9.44
N GLU A 551 -8.17 -18.64 9.25
CA GLU A 551 -8.58 -18.11 7.95
C GLU A 551 -7.63 -17.01 7.44
N LEU A 552 -6.97 -16.31 8.35
CA LEU A 552 -6.08 -15.18 8.03
C LEU A 552 -4.62 -15.60 7.86
N ARG A 553 -4.20 -16.80 8.30
CA ARG A 553 -2.78 -17.22 8.27
C ARG A 553 -2.14 -17.15 6.89
N GLY A 554 -2.92 -17.41 5.83
CA GLY A 554 -2.46 -17.33 4.45
C GLY A 554 -2.36 -15.90 3.91
N ARG A 555 -3.27 -15.01 4.33
CA ARG A 555 -3.37 -13.63 3.80
C ARG A 555 -2.63 -12.60 4.65
N ARG A 556 -2.48 -12.87 5.96
CA ARG A 556 -1.90 -12.01 7.00
C ARG A 556 -2.58 -10.63 7.12
N CYS A 557 -3.79 -10.52 6.58
CA CYS A 557 -4.59 -9.33 6.57
C CYS A 557 -6.08 -9.67 6.40
N ASP A 558 -6.94 -8.72 6.73
CA ASP A 558 -8.40 -8.78 6.59
C ASP A 558 -8.93 -7.51 5.92
N PHE A 559 -10.21 -7.49 5.52
CA PHE A 559 -10.87 -6.34 4.91
C PHE A 559 -11.31 -5.32 5.96
N PHE A 560 -11.08 -4.04 5.72
CA PHE A 560 -11.62 -2.97 6.56
C PHE A 560 -12.43 -2.00 5.71
N ILE A 561 -13.64 -1.63 6.15
CA ILE A 561 -14.52 -0.72 5.42
C ILE A 561 -14.71 0.55 6.23
N PHE A 562 -14.60 1.71 5.55
CA PHE A 562 -15.13 2.97 6.02
C PHE A 562 -16.40 3.31 5.23
N SER A 563 -17.48 3.65 5.94
CA SER A 563 -18.71 4.17 5.34
C SER A 563 -19.29 5.31 6.20
N LYS A 564 -20.40 5.90 5.75
CA LYS A 564 -21.07 6.98 6.49
C LYS A 564 -21.57 6.51 7.86
N HIS A 565 -22.20 5.34 7.91
CA HIS A 565 -22.89 4.86 9.13
C HIS A 565 -22.07 3.85 9.91
N PHE A 566 -21.35 2.96 9.24
CA PHE A 566 -20.60 1.87 9.90
C PHE A 566 -19.16 1.74 9.37
N CYS A 567 -18.24 1.42 10.27
CA CYS A 567 -16.87 1.08 9.95
C CYS A 567 -16.47 -0.22 10.65
N GLY A 568 -15.55 -0.99 10.08
CA GLY A 568 -15.05 -2.20 10.72
C GLY A 568 -14.50 -3.24 9.78
N SER A 569 -14.22 -4.42 10.33
CA SER A 569 -13.77 -5.62 9.63
C SER A 569 -14.46 -6.86 10.19
N PRO A 570 -14.53 -7.98 9.45
CA PRO A 570 -15.03 -9.25 9.99
C PRO A 570 -14.37 -9.65 11.32
N VAL A 571 -13.05 -9.47 11.44
CA VAL A 571 -12.29 -9.88 12.64
C VAL A 571 -12.47 -8.93 13.83
N LEU A 572 -12.70 -7.64 13.59
CA LEU A 572 -12.88 -6.64 14.65
C LEU A 572 -14.37 -6.43 15.01
N GLY A 573 -15.28 -6.87 14.14
CA GLY A 573 -16.67 -6.44 14.15
C GLY A 573 -16.87 -5.09 13.46
N TYR A 574 -18.15 -4.72 13.33
CA TYR A 574 -18.58 -3.44 12.77
C TYR A 574 -19.18 -2.56 13.85
N GLU A 575 -18.87 -1.27 13.82
CA GLU A 575 -19.38 -0.29 14.77
C GLU A 575 -19.79 1.00 14.06
N ASP A 576 -20.58 1.83 14.74
CA ASP A 576 -21.01 3.12 14.20
C ASP A 576 -19.79 4.01 13.87
N THR A 577 -19.79 4.62 12.69
CA THR A 577 -18.72 5.51 12.22
C THR A 577 -18.44 6.65 13.22
N SER A 578 -19.49 7.16 13.87
CA SER A 578 -19.36 8.20 14.89
C SER A 578 -18.51 7.76 16.10
N SER A 579 -18.51 6.47 16.44
CA SER A 579 -17.68 5.92 17.52
C SER A 579 -16.21 5.94 17.13
N TYR A 580 -15.88 5.59 15.88
CA TYR A 580 -14.53 5.75 15.34
C TYR A 580 -14.07 7.21 15.31
N GLU A 581 -14.94 8.14 14.91
CA GLU A 581 -14.64 9.58 14.88
C GLU A 581 -14.39 10.17 16.28
N ARG A 582 -15.15 9.76 17.30
CA ARG A 582 -14.92 10.17 18.69
C ARG A 582 -13.54 9.71 19.20
N ARG A 583 -13.14 8.48 18.85
CA ARG A 583 -11.84 7.90 19.21
C ARG A 583 -10.68 8.48 18.40
N ASN A 584 -10.94 8.90 17.17
CA ASN A 584 -9.95 9.36 16.21
C ASN A 584 -10.36 10.73 15.63
N PRO A 585 -10.06 11.85 16.30
CA PRO A 585 -10.47 13.19 15.84
C PRO A 585 -9.88 13.61 14.48
N ALA A 586 -8.84 12.92 14.03
CA ALA A 586 -8.22 13.13 12.72
C ALA A 586 -8.88 12.31 11.59
N LEU A 587 -9.83 11.43 11.90
CA LEU A 587 -10.54 10.60 10.93
C LEU A 587 -11.55 11.46 10.16
N ASP A 588 -11.26 11.67 8.89
CA ASP A 588 -12.10 12.38 7.93
C ASP A 588 -12.07 11.65 6.57
N LEU A 589 -12.88 12.11 5.61
CA LEU A 589 -12.89 11.55 4.25
C LEU A 589 -11.51 11.52 3.60
N GLY A 590 -10.69 12.56 3.83
CA GLY A 590 -9.34 12.63 3.30
C GLY A 590 -8.41 11.57 3.89
N THR A 591 -8.55 11.30 5.18
CA THR A 591 -7.79 10.30 5.92
C THR A 591 -8.20 8.90 5.48
N ALA A 592 -9.49 8.61 5.36
CA ALA A 592 -9.97 7.33 4.81
C ALA A 592 -9.47 7.11 3.36
N MET A 593 -9.49 8.14 2.52
CA MET A 593 -8.91 8.11 1.16
C MET A 593 -7.42 7.79 1.18
N ALA A 594 -6.64 8.45 2.06
CA ALA A 594 -5.21 8.24 2.16
C ALA A 594 -4.86 6.84 2.70
N ILE A 595 -5.60 6.34 3.69
CA ILE A 595 -5.45 4.96 4.19
C ILE A 595 -5.72 3.97 3.07
N SER A 596 -6.84 4.16 2.35
CA SER A 596 -7.22 3.31 1.23
C SER A 596 -6.21 3.31 0.08
N GLY A 597 -5.39 4.37 -0.07
CA GLY A 597 -4.33 4.49 -1.08
C GLY A 597 -2.91 4.23 -0.60
N ALA A 598 -2.72 3.78 0.64
CA ALA A 598 -1.43 3.59 1.27
C ALA A 598 -0.70 2.32 0.78
N ALA A 599 -0.21 2.35 -0.46
CA ALA A 599 0.46 1.22 -1.13
C ALA A 599 1.84 0.84 -0.61
N ALA A 600 2.50 1.73 0.13
CA ALA A 600 3.84 1.50 0.64
C ALA A 600 3.81 1.43 2.16
N GLY A 601 4.06 0.25 2.72
CA GLY A 601 4.17 0.05 4.16
C GLY A 601 5.01 -1.17 4.52
N PRO A 602 5.49 -1.27 5.78
CA PRO A 602 6.20 -2.45 6.27
C PRO A 602 5.36 -3.73 6.20
N LEU A 603 4.04 -3.59 6.40
CA LEU A 603 3.08 -4.68 6.34
C LEU A 603 2.19 -4.52 5.10
N MET A 604 2.22 -5.48 4.19
CA MET A 604 1.48 -5.48 2.91
C MET A 604 0.82 -6.85 2.68
N GLY A 605 0.24 -7.44 3.72
CA GLY A 605 -0.39 -8.77 3.66
C GLY A 605 0.50 -9.83 3.00
N THR A 606 0.00 -10.46 1.94
CA THR A 606 0.70 -11.48 1.14
C THR A 606 1.92 -10.96 0.38
N MET A 607 2.02 -9.64 0.16
CA MET A 607 3.14 -9.00 -0.54
C MET A 607 4.30 -8.64 0.40
N THR A 608 4.18 -8.94 1.70
CA THR A 608 5.25 -8.67 2.68
C THR A 608 6.48 -9.53 2.42
N ILE A 609 7.61 -8.90 2.09
CA ILE A 609 8.89 -9.59 1.86
C ILE A 609 9.64 -9.72 3.21
N PRO A 610 10.09 -10.91 3.63
CA PRO A 610 10.86 -11.05 4.87
C PRO A 610 12.10 -10.14 4.92
N GLY A 611 12.36 -9.53 6.08
CA GLY A 611 13.49 -8.62 6.31
C GLY A 611 13.32 -7.18 5.79
N VAL A 612 12.44 -6.95 4.80
CA VAL A 612 12.12 -5.61 4.29
C VAL A 612 11.34 -4.74 5.29
N PRO A 613 10.41 -5.25 6.12
CA PRO A 613 9.68 -4.44 7.11
C PRO A 613 10.60 -3.64 8.04
N PHE A 614 11.71 -4.25 8.48
CA PHE A 614 12.71 -3.56 9.31
C PHE A 614 13.27 -2.32 8.59
N LEU A 615 13.73 -2.50 7.34
CA LEU A 615 14.30 -1.41 6.55
C LEU A 615 13.27 -0.33 6.25
N MET A 616 12.06 -0.70 5.82
CA MET A 616 10.99 0.26 5.51
C MET A 616 10.59 1.06 6.75
N THR A 617 10.53 0.41 7.92
CA THR A 617 10.20 1.06 9.19
C THR A 617 11.29 2.06 9.60
N MET A 618 12.56 1.65 9.56
CA MET A 618 13.71 2.50 9.90
C MET A 618 13.84 3.70 8.96
N LEU A 619 13.54 3.50 7.67
CA LEU A 619 13.59 4.53 6.65
C LEU A 619 12.29 5.34 6.54
N ASN A 620 11.31 5.07 7.42
CA ASN A 620 10.01 5.75 7.46
C ASN A 620 9.20 5.64 6.15
N VAL A 621 9.41 4.57 5.38
CA VAL A 621 8.61 4.24 4.19
C VAL A 621 7.32 3.55 4.65
N ARG A 622 6.40 4.34 5.22
CA ARG A 622 5.11 3.86 5.72
C ARG A 622 4.01 4.90 5.50
N LEU A 623 3.13 4.59 4.57
CA LEU A 623 1.92 5.36 4.31
C LEU A 623 0.71 4.81 5.06
N GLY A 624 0.83 3.63 5.69
CA GLY A 624 -0.21 3.07 6.54
C GLY A 624 -0.52 3.95 7.76
N TYR A 625 -1.63 3.66 8.42
CA TYR A 625 -2.14 4.45 9.54
C TYR A 625 -2.58 3.54 10.69
N TRP A 626 -2.17 3.88 11.91
CA TRP A 626 -2.63 3.21 13.12
C TRP A 626 -3.94 3.82 13.61
N LEU A 627 -5.06 3.15 13.33
CA LEU A 627 -6.39 3.58 13.76
C LEU A 627 -6.70 3.02 15.14
N ARG A 628 -7.20 3.86 16.05
CA ARG A 628 -7.70 3.38 17.35
C ARG A 628 -9.04 2.68 17.16
N VAL A 629 -9.14 1.45 17.64
CA VAL A 629 -10.34 0.62 17.57
C VAL A 629 -10.94 0.36 18.96
N ASP A 630 -10.16 0.45 20.03
CA ASP A 630 -10.63 0.14 21.38
C ASP A 630 -11.26 1.34 22.12
N ASP A 631 -12.41 1.10 22.76
CA ASP A 631 -13.20 2.05 23.56
C ASP A 631 -12.67 2.25 24.98
N ARG A 632 -11.78 1.38 25.48
CA ARG A 632 -11.24 1.50 26.83
C ARG A 632 -10.53 2.84 27.03
N PRO A 633 -10.73 3.52 28.18
CA PRO A 633 -10.08 4.79 28.47
C PRO A 633 -8.57 4.57 28.62
N LEU A 634 -7.83 4.91 27.58
CA LEU A 634 -6.38 4.86 27.61
C LEU A 634 -5.82 6.11 28.29
N HIS A 635 -4.79 5.91 29.11
CA HIS A 635 -4.00 7.00 29.70
C HIS A 635 -3.36 7.86 28.59
N LYS A 636 -3.09 9.16 28.84
CA LYS A 636 -2.49 10.13 27.90
C LYS A 636 -1.21 9.67 27.16
N LEU A 637 -0.61 8.56 27.56
CA LEU A 637 0.60 7.92 26.99
C LEU A 637 0.28 6.96 25.83
N SER A 638 -0.95 6.94 25.33
CA SER A 638 -1.44 5.87 24.47
C SER A 638 -1.42 6.15 22.97
N ALA A 639 -0.71 7.19 22.51
CA ALA A 639 -0.49 7.34 21.07
C ALA A 639 0.19 6.06 20.52
N PRO A 640 -0.03 5.70 19.26
CA PRO A 640 0.74 4.62 18.66
C PRO A 640 2.20 5.07 18.68
N GLY A 641 3.00 4.49 19.59
CA GLY A 641 4.41 4.84 19.85
C GLY A 641 5.36 3.66 19.64
N LEU A 642 6.49 3.61 20.36
CA LEU A 642 7.57 2.64 20.14
C LEU A 642 7.12 1.15 20.04
N LEU A 643 6.14 0.73 20.84
CA LEU A 643 5.65 -0.66 20.82
C LEU A 643 5.00 -1.04 19.49
N HIS A 644 4.27 -0.12 18.85
CA HIS A 644 3.63 -0.38 17.56
C HIS A 644 4.67 -0.35 16.43
N LEU A 645 5.74 0.46 16.58
CA LEU A 645 6.88 0.46 15.67
C LEU A 645 7.62 -0.89 15.72
N LEU A 646 7.81 -1.44 16.92
CA LEU A 646 8.37 -2.78 17.10
C LEU A 646 7.44 -3.88 16.55
N ALA A 647 6.12 -3.74 16.71
CA ALA A 647 5.14 -4.66 16.13
C ALA A 647 5.17 -4.65 14.59
N GLU A 648 5.37 -3.48 13.96
CA GLU A 648 5.59 -3.32 12.52
C GLU A 648 6.86 -4.04 12.05
N ILE A 649 7.98 -3.85 12.76
CA ILE A 649 9.26 -4.48 12.43
C ILE A 649 9.20 -6.00 12.55
N SER A 650 8.61 -6.49 13.63
CA SER A 650 8.54 -7.91 13.96
C SER A 650 7.40 -8.65 13.25
N GLY A 651 6.45 -7.92 12.65
CA GLY A 651 5.25 -8.51 12.06
C GLY A 651 4.31 -9.15 13.09
N GLN A 652 4.31 -8.66 14.33
CA GLN A 652 3.51 -9.21 15.44
C GLN A 652 2.20 -8.44 15.70
N SER A 653 1.72 -7.65 14.73
CA SER A 653 0.43 -6.96 14.83
C SER A 653 -0.73 -7.98 14.84
N HIS A 654 -1.62 -7.87 15.84
CA HIS A 654 -2.76 -8.78 16.05
C HIS A 654 -4.04 -8.00 16.41
N GLU A 655 -5.20 -8.58 16.15
CA GLU A 655 -6.52 -7.94 16.25
C GLU A 655 -6.92 -7.48 17.66
N ARG A 656 -6.29 -8.03 18.71
CA ARG A 656 -6.55 -7.65 20.11
C ARG A 656 -5.87 -6.35 20.55
N GLN A 657 -5.04 -5.73 19.70
CA GLN A 657 -4.36 -4.47 20.03
C GLN A 657 -5.34 -3.29 20.00
N PRO A 658 -5.14 -2.27 20.86
CA PRO A 658 -6.01 -1.10 20.89
C PRO A 658 -5.92 -0.23 19.63
N TYR A 659 -4.79 -0.31 18.93
CA TYR A 659 -4.57 0.32 17.64
C TYR A 659 -4.35 -0.76 16.58
N GLN A 660 -4.90 -0.52 15.39
CA GLN A 660 -4.84 -1.44 14.26
C GLN A 660 -4.22 -0.76 13.06
N ASN A 661 -3.31 -1.45 12.38
CA ASN A 661 -2.59 -0.93 11.22
C ASN A 661 -3.42 -1.11 9.95
N LEU A 662 -3.83 0.01 9.34
CA LEU A 662 -4.61 0.03 8.11
C LEU A 662 -3.77 0.54 6.93
N SER A 663 -3.91 -0.11 5.78
CA SER A 663 -3.29 0.30 4.51
C SER A 663 -4.18 -0.07 3.32
N ASP A 664 -3.67 -0.01 2.09
CA ASP A 664 -4.40 -0.51 0.91
C ASP A 664 -4.19 -2.02 0.66
N GLY A 665 -3.22 -2.64 1.34
CA GLY A 665 -2.88 -4.06 1.22
C GLY A 665 -1.71 -4.40 0.29
N GLY A 666 -1.14 -3.42 -0.42
CA GLY A 666 -0.01 -3.59 -1.34
C GLY A 666 -0.39 -3.76 -2.80
#